data_AF-A0A1F4KFB5-F1
#
_entry.id   AF-A0A1F4KFB5-F1
#
_cell.length_a   1.000
_cell.length_b   1.000
_cell.length_c   1.000
_cell.angle_alpha   90.00
_cell.angle_beta   90.00
_cell.angle_gamma   90.00
#
_symmetry.space_group_name_H-M   'P 1'
#
loop_
_entity.id
_entity.type
_entity.pdbx_description
1 polymer ?
#
loop_
_entity_poly.entity_id
_entity_poly.type
_entity_poly.pdbx_seq_one_letter_code
_entity_poly.pdbx_strand_id
1 'polypeptide(L)'
;MGNDLSWAISLYRAHLEVWGGFEELDGSGKNSFEKYLQAFNSTLDQVERKGFDTKESILPVGRRGQIIDGAHRLASCIAHGIEPTVVIFDHDEERYSADSFSNMGLSEVYLDAMAVEYAKLKPQCHIVCLFPKAISRVNDVRKTLEQYGSVVYEKAILFENNGPINLIAQLYKGEHWLGRRSEGWPGAESHVRNKFEKGVPVTFFLYECADLLLVKEVKARIRSLYDMGNDSVHVNDTYEETVRIAEQVFNANSVHLLNEGDLTKPYRIHEWRQQFLQDIQSKGYNPDSLIVDASSVLALYGLRDSNDLDFLSATGGEEKFSNELIRCHNKELGYYAHTLGQMLHDPSLHLYYDGLKYCTLGVVAAMKRNRSEEKDFDDLRLIQNVGCGEKVVFKKPYASRAMKRRLRELVKIVVPASLRPTARRLFNAIRDGRNLIRQLPETFRSGDLSMLYQGWTLYYSPRTSLIERIRFGQIYEPDVTTAIVRSLQKNHAPVVIDVGANIGLITLNILKYYPSAKIFAFEPGPHQRQLLTRTINSNQLAGKVQVSDLALSDTNGVTTFTVHSSRHASGDGFKDTGRAGRARQINVTTQRLDDWWKANNEPCVHLLKIDTEGAELAVLRGAHCMLSKLAPIILFELCLTNLAVYSHSAHDVYDEIVSLGYQIKTLAGTEVTRDKLASYMELFEEFLAIPSSRFDSPNKQHQV
;
A
#
# COMPACT_ATOMS: atom_id res chain seq x y z
N MET A 1 29.88 7.48 -17.15
CA MET A 1 29.14 6.21 -17.37
C MET A 1 28.74 5.94 -18.83
N GLY A 2 29.06 6.78 -19.83
CA GLY A 2 28.66 6.48 -21.22
C GLY A 2 27.16 6.47 -21.47
N ASN A 3 26.36 6.91 -20.50
CA ASN A 3 24.91 7.03 -20.60
C ASN A 3 24.55 8.26 -21.43
N ASP A 4 23.49 8.14 -22.21
CA ASP A 4 22.92 9.27 -22.95
C ASP A 4 22.14 10.17 -21.98
N LEU A 5 22.66 11.37 -21.72
CA LEU A 5 22.08 12.34 -20.79
C LEU A 5 21.24 13.42 -21.48
N SER A 6 20.99 13.29 -22.79
CA SER A 6 20.31 14.32 -23.59
C SER A 6 18.96 14.72 -23.02
N TRP A 7 18.15 13.76 -22.57
CA TRP A 7 16.86 14.02 -21.93
C TRP A 7 17.01 14.78 -20.61
N ALA A 8 17.88 14.32 -19.71
CA ALA A 8 18.10 14.95 -18.41
C ALA A 8 18.62 16.40 -18.55
N ILE A 9 19.52 16.64 -19.52
CA ILE A 9 20.02 17.98 -19.85
C ILE A 9 18.89 18.86 -20.40
N SER A 10 17.99 18.30 -21.21
CA SER A 10 16.84 19.03 -21.75
C SER A 10 15.83 19.40 -20.68
N LEU A 11 15.51 18.48 -19.76
CA LEU A 11 14.68 18.74 -18.58
C LEU A 11 15.31 19.84 -17.72
N TYR A 12 16.60 19.73 -17.42
CA TYR A 12 17.31 20.72 -16.62
C TYR A 12 17.31 22.11 -17.27
N ARG A 13 17.50 22.18 -18.60
CA ARG A 13 17.37 23.43 -19.36
C ARG A 13 15.97 24.01 -19.22
N ALA A 14 14.93 23.22 -19.47
CA ALA A 14 13.53 23.67 -19.39
C ALA A 14 13.16 24.15 -17.97
N HIS A 15 13.67 23.49 -16.93
CA HIS A 15 13.53 23.92 -15.55
C HIS A 15 14.16 25.30 -15.30
N LEU A 16 15.39 25.54 -15.77
CA LEU A 16 16.06 26.83 -15.62
C LEU A 16 15.36 27.96 -16.40
N GLU A 17 14.80 27.66 -17.57
CA GLU A 17 14.04 28.61 -18.39
C GLU A 17 12.85 29.19 -17.62
N VAL A 18 12.06 28.32 -16.97
CA VAL A 18 10.85 28.73 -16.25
C VAL A 18 11.15 29.34 -14.88
N TRP A 19 12.29 29.01 -14.28
CA TRP A 19 12.66 29.47 -12.94
C TRP A 19 13.27 30.87 -12.91
N GLY A 20 14.23 31.13 -13.80
CA GLY A 20 15.05 32.35 -13.74
C GLY A 20 15.65 32.79 -15.08
N GLY A 21 15.22 32.20 -16.20
CA GLY A 21 15.67 32.63 -17.53
C GLY A 21 17.18 32.53 -17.76
N PHE A 22 17.85 31.60 -17.08
CA PHE A 22 19.31 31.40 -17.08
C PHE A 22 20.15 32.50 -16.41
N GLU A 23 19.57 33.34 -15.56
CA GLU A 23 20.31 34.38 -14.82
C GLU A 23 20.13 34.27 -13.31
N GLU A 24 21.25 34.15 -12.60
CA GLU A 24 21.32 34.16 -11.14
C GLU A 24 21.59 35.59 -10.65
N LEU A 25 20.66 36.19 -9.91
CA LEU A 25 20.73 37.60 -9.46
C LEU A 25 21.59 37.81 -8.20
N ASP A 26 22.34 36.79 -7.77
CA ASP A 26 23.16 36.79 -6.56
C ASP A 26 24.61 37.28 -6.79
N GLY A 27 24.97 37.62 -8.02
CA GLY A 27 26.31 38.06 -8.40
C GLY A 27 27.29 36.91 -8.69
N SER A 28 26.84 35.66 -8.77
CA SER A 28 27.68 34.50 -9.11
C SER A 28 28.23 34.53 -10.54
N GLY A 29 27.64 35.35 -11.42
CA GLY A 29 28.01 35.47 -12.84
C GLY A 29 27.51 34.32 -13.72
N LYS A 30 26.62 33.45 -13.19
CA LYS A 30 25.88 32.44 -13.97
C LYS A 30 24.75 33.12 -14.75
N ASN A 31 25.05 33.45 -16.00
CA ASN A 31 24.15 34.14 -16.92
C ASN A 31 23.94 33.39 -18.25
N SER A 32 24.22 32.09 -18.26
CA SER A 32 23.95 31.21 -19.41
C SER A 32 23.74 29.77 -18.95
N PHE A 33 23.00 28.99 -19.74
CA PHE A 33 22.78 27.57 -19.47
C PHE A 33 24.08 26.78 -19.30
N GLU A 34 25.09 27.05 -20.14
CA GLU A 34 26.37 26.34 -20.13
C GLU A 34 27.11 26.57 -18.81
N LYS A 35 27.04 27.79 -18.25
CA LYS A 35 27.62 28.09 -16.94
C LYS A 35 26.90 27.37 -15.80
N TYR A 36 25.57 27.31 -15.85
CA TYR A 36 24.78 26.51 -14.90
C TYR A 36 25.15 25.04 -14.95
N LEU A 37 25.17 24.45 -16.15
CA LEU A 37 25.52 23.05 -16.35
C LEU A 37 26.95 22.74 -15.90
N GLN A 38 27.91 23.62 -16.21
CA GLN A 38 29.29 23.46 -15.77
C GLN A 38 29.41 23.52 -14.24
N ALA A 39 28.72 24.46 -13.59
CA ALA A 39 28.71 24.57 -12.13
C ALA A 39 28.06 23.34 -11.47
N PHE A 40 26.97 22.82 -12.04
CA PHE A 40 26.32 21.63 -11.52
C PHE A 40 27.22 20.38 -11.69
N ASN A 41 27.83 20.19 -12.87
CA ASN A 41 28.78 19.10 -13.09
C ASN A 41 29.98 19.18 -12.15
N SER A 42 30.51 20.38 -11.90
CA SER A 42 31.59 20.57 -10.92
C SER A 42 31.14 20.18 -9.50
N THR A 43 29.90 20.48 -9.13
CA THR A 43 29.34 20.11 -7.81
C THR A 43 29.21 18.60 -7.70
N LEU A 44 28.70 17.94 -8.75
CA LEU A 44 28.56 16.49 -8.83
C LEU A 44 29.92 15.79 -8.67
N ASP A 45 30.92 16.19 -9.46
CA ASP A 45 32.29 15.68 -9.40
C ASP A 45 32.94 15.87 -8.02
N GLN A 46 32.69 17.01 -7.37
CA GLN A 46 33.25 17.29 -6.04
C GLN A 46 32.64 16.39 -4.98
N VAL A 47 31.31 16.24 -4.98
CA VAL A 47 30.59 15.36 -4.04
C VAL A 47 31.00 13.91 -4.25
N GLU A 48 31.19 13.45 -5.49
CA GLU A 48 31.71 12.12 -5.79
C GLU A 48 33.11 11.89 -5.19
N ARG A 49 34.02 12.85 -5.36
CA ARG A 49 35.44 12.70 -4.97
C ARG A 49 35.71 12.88 -3.48
N LYS A 50 35.06 13.86 -2.86
CA LYS A 50 35.35 14.31 -1.48
C LYS A 50 34.21 14.03 -0.50
N GLY A 51 33.03 13.65 -0.96
CA GLY A 51 31.81 13.69 -0.18
C GLY A 51 31.30 15.12 0.05
N PHE A 52 30.38 15.28 1.00
CA PHE A 52 29.82 16.59 1.34
C PHE A 52 30.67 17.30 2.42
N ASP A 53 31.59 18.17 1.99
CA ASP A 53 32.49 18.90 2.90
C ASP A 53 31.78 20.09 3.57
N THR A 54 31.58 19.98 4.89
CA THR A 54 30.91 20.99 5.73
C THR A 54 31.66 22.31 5.86
N LYS A 55 32.96 22.33 5.55
CA LYS A 55 33.77 23.56 5.54
C LYS A 55 33.64 24.32 4.22
N GLU A 56 33.35 23.61 3.13
CA GLU A 56 33.20 24.18 1.79
C GLU A 56 31.72 24.49 1.47
N SER A 57 30.77 23.72 2.02
CA SER A 57 29.34 23.90 1.73
C SER A 57 28.43 23.45 2.88
N ILE A 58 27.27 24.10 2.96
CA ILE A 58 26.13 23.71 3.81
C ILE A 58 24.86 23.64 2.96
N LEU A 59 23.87 22.87 3.41
CA LEU A 59 22.54 22.84 2.79
C LEU A 59 21.53 23.55 3.71
N PRO A 60 21.14 24.81 3.39
CA PRO A 60 20.17 25.52 4.18
C PRO A 60 18.77 24.92 3.98
N VAL A 61 18.13 24.55 5.08
CA VAL A 61 16.74 24.08 5.09
C VAL A 61 15.92 24.93 6.05
N GLY A 62 14.64 25.12 5.76
CA GLY A 62 13.72 25.75 6.71
C GLY A 62 13.31 24.79 7.82
N ARG A 63 12.46 25.26 8.73
CA ARG A 63 12.09 24.54 9.97
C ARG A 63 11.53 23.12 9.74
N ARG A 64 10.91 22.86 8.58
CA ARG A 64 10.30 21.55 8.22
C ARG A 64 11.16 20.74 7.24
N GLY A 65 12.42 21.12 7.05
CA GLY A 65 13.36 20.42 6.16
C GLY A 65 13.21 20.76 4.68
N GLN A 66 12.36 21.74 4.32
CA GLN A 66 12.28 22.26 2.96
C GLN A 66 13.59 22.96 2.58
N ILE A 67 14.07 22.71 1.36
CA ILE A 67 15.32 23.31 0.88
C ILE A 67 15.08 24.79 0.61
N ILE A 68 15.94 25.64 1.18
CA ILE A 68 15.95 27.08 0.89
C ILE A 68 16.79 27.35 -0.35
N ASP A 69 17.98 26.75 -0.39
CA ASP A 69 18.93 26.82 -1.48
C ASP A 69 19.78 25.54 -1.51
N GLY A 70 20.36 25.21 -2.66
CA GLY A 70 21.25 24.08 -2.83
C GLY A 70 20.61 22.86 -3.49
N ALA A 71 19.62 23.05 -4.37
CA ALA A 71 19.02 21.96 -5.14
C ALA A 71 20.06 21.11 -5.89
N HIS A 72 21.05 21.73 -6.55
CA HIS A 72 22.15 21.00 -7.21
C HIS A 72 22.97 20.18 -6.21
N ARG A 73 23.28 20.73 -5.03
CA ARG A 73 24.03 20.04 -3.99
C ARG A 73 23.27 18.84 -3.47
N LEU A 74 21.97 18.99 -3.21
CA LEU A 74 21.13 17.86 -2.80
C LEU A 74 21.05 16.79 -3.89
N ALA A 75 20.83 17.19 -5.15
CA ALA A 75 20.76 16.27 -6.28
C ALA A 75 22.07 15.48 -6.43
N SER A 76 23.23 16.13 -6.28
CA SER A 76 24.53 15.45 -6.27
C SER A 76 24.68 14.47 -5.09
N CYS A 77 24.22 14.86 -3.90
CA CYS A 77 24.23 13.98 -2.73
C CYS A 77 23.35 12.73 -2.96
N ILE A 78 22.14 12.92 -3.49
CA ILE A 78 21.23 11.82 -3.84
C ILE A 78 21.88 10.88 -4.86
N ALA A 79 22.47 11.43 -5.93
CA ALA A 79 23.10 10.65 -7.00
C ALA A 79 24.26 9.76 -6.51
N HIS A 80 24.95 10.17 -5.45
CA HIS A 80 26.08 9.44 -4.87
C HIS A 80 25.74 8.71 -3.55
N GLY A 81 24.49 8.76 -3.09
CA GLY A 81 24.08 8.15 -1.82
C GLY A 81 24.77 8.75 -0.60
N ILE A 82 25.06 10.06 -0.63
CA ILE A 82 25.76 10.79 0.42
C ILE A 82 24.75 11.62 1.22
N GLU A 83 24.79 11.53 2.55
CA GLU A 83 23.97 12.39 3.41
C GLU A 83 24.61 13.78 3.55
N PRO A 84 23.93 14.87 3.14
CA PRO A 84 24.47 16.21 3.31
C PRO A 84 24.34 16.68 4.77
N THR A 85 25.22 17.59 5.18
CA THR A 85 25.02 18.34 6.41
C THR A 85 24.09 19.51 6.15
N VAL A 86 23.00 19.57 6.92
CA VAL A 86 21.97 20.60 6.80
C VAL A 86 22.08 21.64 7.90
N VAL A 87 21.74 22.89 7.59
CA VAL A 87 21.59 23.97 8.56
C VAL A 87 20.12 24.38 8.57
N ILE A 88 19.47 24.26 9.73
CA ILE A 88 18.05 24.54 9.89
C ILE A 88 17.85 26.02 10.25
N PHE A 89 17.07 26.73 9.46
CA PHE A 89 16.66 28.11 9.70
C PHE A 89 15.25 28.18 10.28
N ASP A 90 15.04 29.14 11.18
CA ASP A 90 13.82 29.26 11.96
C ASP A 90 12.72 30.07 11.25
N HIS A 91 12.51 29.79 9.97
CA HIS A 91 11.42 30.36 9.17
C HIS A 91 10.81 29.29 8.25
N ASP A 92 9.54 29.48 7.91
CA ASP A 92 8.87 28.70 6.87
C ASP A 92 9.20 29.35 5.52
N GLU A 93 9.69 28.55 4.58
CA GLU A 93 9.99 28.98 3.20
C GLU A 93 8.83 28.60 2.30
N GLU A 94 8.70 29.30 1.18
CA GLU A 94 7.72 28.95 0.16
C GLU A 94 8.04 27.56 -0.43
N ARG A 95 7.04 26.67 -0.42
CA ARG A 95 7.22 25.30 -0.94
C ARG A 95 6.83 25.29 -2.42
N TYR A 96 7.84 25.21 -3.29
CA TYR A 96 7.60 25.01 -4.71
C TYR A 96 7.00 23.63 -4.98
N SER A 97 5.81 23.61 -5.57
CA SER A 97 5.08 22.40 -5.92
C SER A 97 5.11 22.15 -7.42
N ALA A 98 4.63 20.99 -7.87
CA ALA A 98 4.42 20.74 -9.28
C ALA A 98 3.47 21.79 -9.91
N ASP A 99 2.47 22.26 -9.17
CA ASP A 99 1.57 23.34 -9.61
C ASP A 99 2.34 24.66 -9.80
N SER A 100 3.31 24.97 -8.93
CA SER A 100 4.18 26.14 -9.10
C SER A 100 4.91 26.09 -10.45
N PHE A 101 5.57 24.97 -10.76
CA PHE A 101 6.31 24.81 -12.01
C PHE A 101 5.41 24.73 -13.24
N SER A 102 4.24 24.10 -13.13
CA SER A 102 3.23 24.07 -14.19
C SER A 102 2.76 25.49 -14.53
N ASN A 103 2.45 26.30 -13.52
CA ASN A 103 2.05 27.70 -13.68
C ASN A 103 3.16 28.58 -14.28
N MET A 104 4.42 28.25 -14.03
CA MET A 104 5.59 28.89 -14.68
C MET A 104 5.82 28.42 -16.12
N GLY A 105 5.09 27.40 -16.58
CA GLY A 105 5.13 26.90 -17.97
C GLY A 105 5.96 25.64 -18.19
N LEU A 106 6.38 24.92 -17.13
CA LEU A 106 7.09 23.66 -17.29
C LEU A 106 6.17 22.60 -17.91
N SER A 107 6.64 21.93 -18.97
CA SER A 107 5.85 20.94 -19.69
C SER A 107 5.44 19.76 -18.78
N GLU A 108 4.21 19.29 -18.98
CA GLU A 108 3.67 18.14 -18.26
C GLU A 108 4.54 16.88 -18.38
N VAL A 109 5.21 16.65 -19.52
CA VAL A 109 6.10 15.49 -19.70
C VAL A 109 7.27 15.49 -18.72
N TYR A 110 7.76 16.68 -18.33
CA TYR A 110 8.82 16.81 -17.33
C TYR A 110 8.27 16.66 -15.92
N LEU A 111 7.08 17.23 -15.63
CA LEU A 111 6.41 17.07 -14.34
C LEU A 111 6.08 15.61 -14.04
N ASP A 112 5.57 14.88 -15.04
CA ASP A 112 5.33 13.44 -15.01
C ASP A 112 6.60 12.67 -14.63
N ALA A 113 7.70 12.91 -15.36
CA ALA A 113 8.97 12.24 -15.11
C ALA A 113 9.51 12.55 -13.71
N MET A 114 9.43 13.81 -13.28
CA MET A 114 9.82 14.24 -11.94
C MET A 114 8.96 13.58 -10.86
N ALA A 115 7.66 13.42 -11.07
CA ALA A 115 6.75 12.77 -10.14
C ALA A 115 7.06 11.27 -9.98
N VAL A 116 7.39 10.58 -11.08
CA VAL A 116 7.85 9.17 -11.03
C VAL A 116 9.14 9.04 -10.21
N GLU A 117 10.13 9.88 -10.48
CA GLU A 117 11.40 9.84 -9.73
C GLU A 117 11.21 10.26 -8.26
N TYR A 118 10.31 11.21 -7.97
CA TYR A 118 9.93 11.55 -6.61
C TYR A 118 9.31 10.35 -5.88
N ALA A 119 8.38 9.63 -6.54
CA ALA A 119 7.79 8.43 -5.98
C ALA A 119 8.86 7.37 -5.65
N LYS A 120 9.86 7.16 -6.52
CA LYS A 120 10.99 6.23 -6.29
C LYS A 120 11.93 6.68 -5.16
N LEU A 121 12.11 7.98 -4.95
CA LEU A 121 12.99 8.50 -3.91
C LEU A 121 12.32 8.58 -2.53
N LYS A 122 10.99 8.54 -2.47
CA LYS A 122 10.21 8.77 -1.24
C LYS A 122 9.28 7.58 -0.92
N PRO A 123 9.73 6.65 -0.07
CA PRO A 123 8.93 5.48 0.33
C PRO A 123 7.60 5.78 1.03
N GLN A 124 7.41 7.01 1.50
CA GLN A 124 6.21 7.51 2.17
C GLN A 124 5.16 8.07 1.20
N CYS A 125 5.39 7.93 -0.11
CA CYS A 125 4.44 8.33 -1.13
C CYS A 125 3.38 7.25 -1.37
N HIS A 126 2.17 7.70 -1.68
CA HIS A 126 1.02 6.90 -2.08
C HIS A 126 0.38 7.53 -3.31
N ILE A 127 -0.19 6.70 -4.18
CA ILE A 127 -1.09 7.13 -5.24
C ILE A 127 -2.53 7.08 -4.73
N VAL A 128 -3.17 8.25 -4.68
CA VAL A 128 -4.60 8.38 -4.44
C VAL A 128 -5.30 8.50 -5.79
N CYS A 129 -6.17 7.56 -6.10
CA CYS A 129 -6.95 7.50 -7.33
C CYS A 129 -8.42 7.82 -7.01
N LEU A 130 -8.86 9.00 -7.46
CA LEU A 130 -10.25 9.47 -7.36
C LEU A 130 -11.00 9.12 -8.64
N PHE A 131 -12.03 8.29 -8.52
CA PHE A 131 -12.77 7.79 -9.68
C PHE A 131 -13.75 8.84 -10.23
N PRO A 132 -14.09 8.77 -11.54
CA PRO A 132 -14.96 9.74 -12.21
C PRO A 132 -16.26 10.10 -11.50
N LYS A 133 -16.98 9.12 -10.94
CA LYS A 133 -18.24 9.41 -10.22
C LYS A 133 -18.08 10.23 -8.93
N ALA A 134 -16.85 10.32 -8.41
CA ALA A 134 -16.49 11.11 -7.24
C ALA A 134 -15.83 12.45 -7.60
N ILE A 135 -15.70 12.78 -8.90
CA ILE A 135 -14.93 13.96 -9.35
C ILE A 135 -15.50 15.30 -8.85
N SER A 136 -16.80 15.36 -8.55
CA SER A 136 -17.50 16.59 -8.15
C SER A 136 -16.95 17.28 -6.90
N ARG A 137 -16.24 16.53 -6.04
CA ARG A 137 -15.62 17.04 -4.80
C ARG A 137 -14.09 16.97 -4.80
N VAL A 138 -13.44 16.97 -5.96
CA VAL A 138 -11.96 16.90 -6.06
C VAL A 138 -11.24 17.95 -5.20
N ASN A 139 -11.78 19.16 -5.06
CA ASN A 139 -11.20 20.20 -4.20
C ASN A 139 -11.31 19.88 -2.71
N ASP A 140 -12.40 19.24 -2.28
CA ASP A 140 -12.55 18.79 -0.89
C ASP A 140 -11.64 17.60 -0.59
N VAL A 141 -11.42 16.73 -1.59
CA VAL A 141 -10.42 15.66 -1.51
C VAL A 141 -9.01 16.23 -1.36
N ARG A 142 -8.61 17.19 -2.22
CA ARG A 142 -7.32 17.87 -2.12
C ARG A 142 -7.12 18.50 -0.74
N LYS A 143 -8.09 19.26 -0.24
CA LYS A 143 -8.04 19.86 1.11
C LYS A 143 -7.88 18.80 2.20
N THR A 144 -8.58 17.67 2.09
CA THR A 144 -8.48 16.57 3.05
C THR A 144 -7.08 15.95 3.02
N LEU A 145 -6.48 15.77 1.84
CA LEU A 145 -5.10 15.29 1.71
C LEU A 145 -4.11 16.27 2.33
N GLU A 146 -4.19 17.55 1.98
CA GLU A 146 -3.29 18.61 2.48
C GLU A 146 -3.41 18.87 3.98
N GLN A 147 -4.54 18.48 4.61
CA GLN A 147 -4.70 18.57 6.07
C GLN A 147 -3.78 17.60 6.83
N TYR A 148 -3.45 16.44 6.25
CA TYR A 148 -2.72 15.36 6.95
C TYR A 148 -1.42 14.92 6.26
N GLY A 149 -1.10 15.51 5.11
CA GLY A 149 0.10 15.22 4.34
C GLY A 149 0.32 16.26 3.24
N SER A 150 1.00 15.87 2.18
CA SER A 150 1.31 16.77 1.06
C SER A 150 0.89 16.17 -0.26
N VAL A 151 0.11 16.91 -1.04
CA VAL A 151 -0.06 16.60 -2.47
C VAL A 151 1.20 17.09 -3.20
N VAL A 152 1.94 16.14 -3.77
CA VAL A 152 3.18 16.40 -4.52
C VAL A 152 2.87 16.67 -5.99
N TYR A 153 1.94 15.90 -6.57
CA TYR A 153 1.56 16.03 -7.97
C TYR A 153 0.08 15.67 -8.22
N GLU A 154 -0.59 16.60 -8.89
CA GLU A 154 -1.91 16.58 -9.54
C GLU A 154 -1.95 16.00 -10.97
N LYS A 155 -2.66 14.91 -11.28
CA LYS A 155 -2.96 14.60 -12.69
C LYS A 155 -4.35 14.03 -12.95
N ALA A 156 -5.06 14.61 -13.91
CA ALA A 156 -6.31 14.07 -14.45
C ALA A 156 -6.05 13.32 -15.76
N ILE A 157 -6.52 12.08 -15.86
CA ILE A 157 -6.26 11.19 -17.01
C ILE A 157 -7.57 10.61 -17.52
N LEU A 158 -7.80 10.72 -18.83
CA LEU A 158 -8.93 10.08 -19.48
C LEU A 158 -8.61 8.62 -19.82
N PHE A 159 -9.43 7.72 -19.30
CA PHE A 159 -9.37 6.30 -19.64
C PHE A 159 -10.52 5.92 -20.58
N GLU A 160 -10.19 5.48 -21.79
CA GLU A 160 -11.12 5.11 -22.86
C GLU A 160 -10.89 3.65 -23.28
N ASN A 161 -11.78 3.11 -24.11
CA ASN A 161 -11.64 1.76 -24.66
C ASN A 161 -11.43 0.69 -23.55
N ASN A 162 -10.27 0.03 -23.51
CA ASN A 162 -9.94 -0.97 -22.48
C ASN A 162 -9.43 -0.34 -21.17
N GLY A 163 -9.17 0.96 -21.17
CA GLY A 163 -8.57 1.74 -20.09
C GLY A 163 -9.20 1.51 -18.73
N PRO A 164 -10.52 1.68 -18.55
CA PRO A 164 -11.16 1.47 -17.25
C PRO A 164 -10.94 0.08 -16.66
N ILE A 165 -11.05 -0.97 -17.47
CA ILE A 165 -10.86 -2.36 -17.02
C ILE A 165 -9.38 -2.62 -16.70
N ASN A 166 -8.49 -2.21 -17.59
CA ASN A 166 -7.05 -2.37 -17.42
C ASN A 166 -6.54 -1.61 -16.19
N LEU A 167 -7.01 -0.38 -15.95
CA LEU A 167 -6.68 0.40 -14.77
C LEU A 167 -7.14 -0.30 -13.48
N ILE A 168 -8.40 -0.77 -13.41
CA ILE A 168 -8.89 -1.50 -12.23
C ILE A 168 -8.08 -2.77 -11.98
N ALA A 169 -7.72 -3.52 -13.02
CA ALA A 169 -6.87 -4.69 -12.90
C ALA A 169 -5.46 -4.35 -12.37
N GLN A 170 -4.92 -3.16 -12.70
CA GLN A 170 -3.64 -2.70 -12.16
C GLN A 170 -3.73 -2.19 -10.72
N LEU A 171 -4.77 -1.43 -10.37
CA LEU A 171 -4.96 -0.87 -9.02
C LEU A 171 -5.22 -1.96 -7.98
N TYR A 172 -5.97 -3.01 -8.35
CA TYR A 172 -6.35 -4.09 -7.44
C TYR A 172 -5.58 -5.40 -7.70
N LYS A 173 -4.40 -5.30 -8.32
CA LYS A 173 -3.60 -6.47 -8.71
C LYS A 173 -3.38 -7.41 -7.52
N GLY A 174 -3.71 -8.69 -7.70
CA GLY A 174 -3.54 -9.73 -6.68
C GLY A 174 -4.81 -10.04 -5.88
N GLU A 175 -5.83 -9.18 -5.98
CA GLU A 175 -7.12 -9.40 -5.34
C GLU A 175 -7.85 -10.62 -5.92
N HIS A 176 -8.29 -11.53 -5.05
CA HIS A 176 -8.94 -12.78 -5.47
C HIS A 176 -10.25 -12.54 -6.26
N TRP A 177 -10.95 -11.44 -5.99
CA TRP A 177 -12.22 -11.12 -6.62
C TRP A 177 -12.09 -10.58 -8.04
N LEU A 178 -10.91 -10.13 -8.48
CA LEU A 178 -10.69 -9.65 -9.86
C LEU A 178 -11.01 -10.74 -10.90
N GLY A 179 -10.87 -12.01 -10.52
CA GLY A 179 -10.98 -13.15 -11.41
C GLY A 179 -9.72 -13.34 -12.25
N ARG A 180 -9.81 -14.17 -13.29
CA ARG A 180 -8.66 -14.50 -14.14
C ARG A 180 -8.52 -13.53 -15.30
N ARG A 181 -7.27 -13.20 -15.64
CA ARG A 181 -6.92 -12.41 -16.84
C ARG A 181 -7.50 -12.95 -18.13
N SER A 182 -7.44 -14.27 -18.32
CA SER A 182 -7.94 -14.97 -19.51
C SER A 182 -9.46 -14.92 -19.67
N GLU A 183 -10.18 -14.53 -18.61
CA GLU A 183 -11.63 -14.37 -18.59
C GLU A 183 -12.02 -12.89 -18.75
N GLY A 184 -11.06 -12.00 -19.03
CA GLY A 184 -11.33 -10.58 -19.22
C GLY A 184 -11.46 -9.77 -17.93
N TRP A 185 -10.98 -10.29 -16.80
CA TRP A 185 -11.13 -9.64 -15.49
C TRP A 185 -12.60 -9.38 -15.10
N PRO A 186 -13.43 -10.43 -14.94
CA PRO A 186 -14.86 -10.26 -14.68
C PRO A 186 -15.15 -9.41 -13.42
N GLY A 187 -14.27 -9.44 -12.42
CA GLY A 187 -14.37 -8.56 -11.25
C GLY A 187 -14.15 -7.09 -11.60
N ALA A 188 -13.17 -6.79 -12.47
CA ALA A 188 -12.88 -5.42 -12.88
C ALA A 188 -14.06 -4.79 -13.62
N GLU A 189 -14.70 -5.51 -14.54
CA GLU A 189 -15.90 -5.05 -15.24
C GLU A 189 -17.02 -4.63 -14.28
N SER A 190 -17.20 -5.38 -13.18
CA SER A 190 -18.19 -5.06 -12.17
C SER A 190 -17.90 -3.74 -11.46
N HIS A 191 -16.64 -3.49 -11.11
CA HIS A 191 -16.23 -2.25 -10.46
C HIS A 191 -16.26 -1.05 -11.41
N VAL A 192 -15.96 -1.23 -12.70
CA VAL A 192 -15.99 -0.15 -13.69
C VAL A 192 -17.37 0.52 -13.73
N ARG A 193 -18.45 -0.26 -13.73
CA ARG A 193 -19.84 0.26 -13.76
C ARG A 193 -20.16 1.23 -12.62
N ASN A 194 -19.55 1.02 -11.45
CA ASN A 194 -19.80 1.84 -10.27
C ASN A 194 -18.87 3.04 -10.18
N LYS A 195 -17.71 3.01 -10.83
CA LYS A 195 -16.62 3.98 -10.66
C LYS A 195 -16.49 4.96 -11.82
N PHE A 196 -16.70 4.50 -13.06
CA PHE A 196 -16.41 5.28 -14.26
C PHE A 196 -17.66 5.92 -14.85
N GLU A 197 -17.42 7.05 -15.52
CA GLU A 197 -18.37 7.76 -16.36
C GLU A 197 -17.66 8.12 -17.67
N LYS A 198 -18.36 7.97 -18.80
CA LYS A 198 -17.75 8.16 -20.12
C LYS A 198 -17.36 9.63 -20.32
N GLY A 199 -16.12 9.86 -20.76
CA GLY A 199 -15.61 11.21 -21.03
C GLY A 199 -15.18 11.99 -19.79
N VAL A 200 -15.26 11.38 -18.60
CA VAL A 200 -14.85 12.00 -17.34
C VAL A 200 -13.52 11.37 -16.90
N PRO A 201 -12.48 12.19 -16.62
CA PRO A 201 -11.17 11.68 -16.26
C PRO A 201 -11.13 11.08 -14.84
N VAL A 202 -10.16 10.22 -14.60
CA VAL A 202 -9.74 9.76 -13.27
C VAL A 202 -8.67 10.74 -12.77
N THR A 203 -8.77 11.19 -11.52
CA THR A 203 -7.76 12.08 -10.93
C THR A 203 -6.81 11.27 -10.03
N PHE A 204 -5.52 11.41 -10.26
CA PHE A 204 -4.45 10.83 -9.45
C PHE A 204 -3.73 11.92 -8.68
N PHE A 205 -3.49 11.66 -7.41
CA PHE A 205 -2.62 12.45 -6.56
C PHE A 205 -1.42 11.60 -6.16
N LEU A 206 -0.21 12.10 -6.39
CA LEU A 206 0.97 11.63 -5.67
C LEU A 206 0.98 12.30 -4.29
N TYR A 207 0.72 11.51 -3.26
CA TYR A 207 0.47 11.98 -1.90
C TYR A 207 1.58 11.49 -0.95
N GLU A 208 2.34 12.42 -0.37
CA GLU A 208 3.36 12.13 0.64
C GLU A 208 2.72 12.21 2.04
N CYS A 209 2.75 11.09 2.77
CA CYS A 209 2.27 11.03 4.15
C CYS A 209 3.12 10.06 4.96
N ALA A 210 3.72 10.55 6.04
CA ALA A 210 4.70 9.79 6.81
C ALA A 210 4.11 8.63 7.65
N ASP A 211 2.78 8.59 7.82
CA ASP A 211 2.13 7.65 8.72
C ASP A 211 1.00 6.87 8.03
N LEU A 212 1.15 5.55 7.94
CA LEU A 212 0.16 4.67 7.34
C LEU A 212 -1.21 4.75 8.05
N LEU A 213 -1.24 5.00 9.37
CA LEU A 213 -2.51 5.20 10.09
C LEU A 213 -3.22 6.47 9.61
N LEU A 214 -2.46 7.55 9.33
CA LEU A 214 -3.02 8.76 8.75
C LEU A 214 -3.50 8.52 7.31
N VAL A 215 -2.78 7.73 6.50
CA VAL A 215 -3.22 7.38 5.14
C VAL A 215 -4.58 6.66 5.17
N LYS A 216 -4.76 5.70 6.09
CA LYS A 216 -6.04 5.01 6.29
C LYS A 216 -7.13 5.96 6.77
N GLU A 217 -6.80 6.85 7.71
CA GLU A 217 -7.74 7.85 8.22
C GLU A 217 -8.21 8.79 7.09
N VAL A 218 -7.28 9.30 6.30
CA VAL A 218 -7.55 10.16 5.13
C VAL A 218 -8.41 9.45 4.11
N LYS A 219 -8.10 8.19 3.79
CA LYS A 219 -8.92 7.35 2.89
C LYS A 219 -10.37 7.23 3.38
N ALA A 220 -10.57 6.99 4.68
CA ALA A 220 -11.90 6.90 5.27
C ALA A 220 -12.67 8.23 5.19
N ARG A 221 -11.99 9.35 5.50
CA ARG A 221 -12.57 10.71 5.39
C ARG A 221 -12.96 11.07 3.96
N ILE A 222 -12.10 10.77 2.99
CA ILE A 222 -12.42 10.99 1.58
C ILE A 222 -13.66 10.17 1.20
N ARG A 223 -13.76 8.92 1.65
CA ARG A 223 -14.95 8.09 1.39
C ARG A 223 -16.23 8.67 1.99
N SER A 224 -16.20 9.22 3.20
CA SER A 224 -17.38 9.87 3.80
C SER A 224 -17.81 11.15 3.08
N LEU A 225 -16.95 11.74 2.26
CA LEU A 225 -17.40 12.79 1.35
C LEU A 225 -18.34 12.25 0.26
N TYR A 226 -18.63 10.96 0.16
CA TYR A 226 -19.49 10.41 -0.89
C TYR A 226 -20.41 9.33 -0.34
N ASP A 227 -21.67 9.33 -0.79
CA ASP A 227 -22.61 8.24 -0.51
C ASP A 227 -22.41 7.09 -1.52
N MET A 228 -21.16 6.62 -1.63
CA MET A 228 -20.72 5.66 -2.65
C MET A 228 -19.86 4.52 -2.08
N GLY A 229 -19.76 4.44 -0.75
CA GLY A 229 -18.91 3.45 -0.07
C GLY A 229 -17.47 3.44 -0.59
N ASN A 230 -16.96 2.26 -0.93
CA ASN A 230 -15.58 2.06 -1.40
C ASN A 230 -15.35 2.43 -2.87
N ASP A 231 -16.38 2.92 -3.57
CA ASP A 231 -16.30 3.19 -5.00
C ASP A 231 -15.80 4.60 -5.36
N SER A 232 -15.64 5.50 -4.39
CA SER A 232 -15.16 6.87 -4.60
C SER A 232 -13.65 6.98 -4.84
N VAL A 233 -12.84 6.32 -3.99
CA VAL A 233 -11.37 6.48 -3.98
C VAL A 233 -10.64 5.15 -3.75
N HIS A 234 -9.52 4.99 -4.44
CA HIS A 234 -8.51 3.96 -4.17
C HIS A 234 -7.22 4.62 -3.68
N VAL A 235 -6.59 4.03 -2.67
CA VAL A 235 -5.25 4.41 -2.17
C VAL A 235 -4.49 3.12 -1.99
N ASN A 236 -3.31 3.01 -2.60
CA ASN A 236 -2.46 1.83 -2.53
C ASN A 236 -1.79 1.69 -1.16
N ASP A 237 -1.42 0.46 -0.81
CA ASP A 237 -0.98 0.13 0.54
C ASP A 237 0.55 0.00 0.66
N THR A 238 1.26 -0.36 -0.43
CA THR A 238 2.72 -0.54 -0.40
C THR A 238 3.49 0.43 -1.30
N TYR A 239 4.76 0.66 -0.96
CA TYR A 239 5.69 1.48 -1.73
C TYR A 239 5.88 0.96 -3.16
N GLU A 240 6.01 -0.35 -3.35
CA GLU A 240 6.18 -0.96 -4.66
C GLU A 240 4.93 -0.75 -5.55
N GLU A 241 3.75 -0.74 -4.95
CA GLU A 241 2.52 -0.36 -5.64
C GLU A 241 2.52 1.13 -6.02
N THR A 242 2.99 2.02 -5.14
CA THR A 242 3.12 3.46 -5.44
C THR A 242 3.96 3.65 -6.69
N VAL A 243 5.17 3.08 -6.72
CA VAL A 243 6.10 3.24 -7.85
C VAL A 243 5.48 2.66 -9.12
N ARG A 244 4.95 1.43 -9.07
CA ARG A 244 4.35 0.76 -10.24
C ARG A 244 3.17 1.55 -10.81
N ILE A 245 2.29 2.06 -9.95
CA ILE A 245 1.13 2.84 -10.40
C ILE A 245 1.59 4.19 -10.94
N ALA A 246 2.51 4.89 -10.26
CA ALA A 246 3.08 6.16 -10.71
C ALA A 246 3.69 6.04 -12.11
N GLU A 247 4.51 5.02 -12.34
CA GLU A 247 5.11 4.70 -13.64
C GLU A 247 4.05 4.49 -14.75
N GLN A 248 2.90 3.92 -14.42
CA GLN A 248 1.83 3.63 -15.37
C GLN A 248 0.95 4.87 -15.68
N VAL A 249 0.71 5.73 -14.69
CA VAL A 249 -0.22 6.86 -14.83
C VAL A 249 0.48 8.19 -15.13
N PHE A 250 1.74 8.35 -14.73
CA PHE A 250 2.58 9.52 -15.05
C PHE A 250 3.53 9.21 -16.22
N ASN A 251 3.06 8.42 -17.19
CA ASN A 251 3.72 8.21 -18.47
C ASN A 251 2.67 8.02 -19.57
N ALA A 252 2.63 8.94 -20.52
CA ALA A 252 1.61 8.96 -21.58
C ALA A 252 1.57 7.67 -22.42
N ASN A 253 2.72 7.05 -22.68
CA ASN A 253 2.80 5.81 -23.45
C ASN A 253 2.24 4.60 -22.68
N SER A 254 2.33 4.63 -21.35
CA SER A 254 1.78 3.61 -20.46
C SER A 254 0.26 3.74 -20.36
N VAL A 255 -0.24 4.98 -20.24
CA VAL A 255 -1.68 5.28 -20.34
C VAL A 255 -2.23 4.84 -21.70
N HIS A 256 -1.51 5.09 -22.79
CA HIS A 256 -1.88 4.62 -24.12
C HIS A 256 -1.99 3.09 -24.18
N LEU A 257 -1.03 2.35 -23.61
CA LEU A 257 -1.13 0.89 -23.48
C LEU A 257 -2.39 0.47 -22.69
N LEU A 258 -2.71 1.16 -21.60
CA LEU A 258 -3.90 0.84 -20.81
C LEU A 258 -5.19 1.09 -21.59
N ASN A 259 -5.28 2.16 -22.37
CA ASN A 259 -6.46 2.46 -23.18
C ASN A 259 -6.61 1.50 -24.37
N GLU A 260 -5.53 1.27 -25.12
CA GLU A 260 -5.62 0.60 -26.43
C GLU A 260 -5.24 -0.89 -26.40
N GLY A 261 -4.44 -1.31 -25.42
CA GLY A 261 -3.97 -2.70 -25.32
C GLY A 261 -5.05 -3.67 -24.87
N ASP A 262 -5.13 -4.82 -25.54
CA ASP A 262 -5.93 -5.96 -25.08
C ASP A 262 -5.08 -6.88 -24.18
N LEU A 263 -4.96 -6.50 -22.92
CA LEU A 263 -4.17 -7.22 -21.91
C LEU A 263 -4.78 -8.56 -21.47
N THR A 264 -5.99 -8.88 -21.97
CA THR A 264 -6.71 -10.12 -21.66
C THR A 264 -6.26 -11.28 -22.55
N LYS A 265 -5.61 -10.98 -23.68
CA LYS A 265 -5.13 -11.99 -24.63
C LYS A 265 -4.24 -13.02 -23.92
N PRO A 266 -4.50 -14.33 -24.07
CA PRO A 266 -3.73 -15.39 -23.40
C PRO A 266 -2.39 -15.63 -24.09
N TYR A 267 -1.64 -14.56 -24.38
CA TYR A 267 -0.33 -14.60 -25.01
C TYR A 267 0.77 -14.93 -24.00
N ARG A 268 1.81 -15.58 -24.50
CA ARG A 268 2.90 -16.13 -23.67
C ARG A 268 3.75 -15.04 -23.03
N ILE A 269 3.73 -13.84 -23.59
CA ILE A 269 4.46 -12.67 -23.07
C ILE A 269 4.19 -12.43 -21.59
N HIS A 270 2.97 -12.70 -21.10
CA HIS A 270 2.65 -12.46 -19.70
C HIS A 270 3.25 -13.50 -18.75
N GLU A 271 3.46 -14.74 -19.20
CA GLU A 271 4.16 -15.78 -18.46
C GLU A 271 5.67 -15.51 -18.45
N TRP A 272 6.24 -15.17 -19.62
CA TRP A 272 7.65 -14.82 -19.73
C TRP A 272 8.00 -13.56 -18.96
N ARG A 273 7.11 -12.56 -18.92
CA ARG A 273 7.29 -11.36 -18.09
C ARG A 273 7.47 -11.73 -16.62
N GLN A 274 6.63 -12.61 -16.09
CA GLN A 274 6.72 -13.05 -14.69
C GLN A 274 8.06 -13.75 -14.41
N GLN A 275 8.49 -14.64 -15.31
CA GLN A 275 9.79 -15.31 -15.20
C GLN A 275 10.95 -14.31 -15.29
N PHE A 276 10.86 -13.35 -16.20
CA PHE A 276 11.86 -12.29 -16.39
C PHE A 276 12.02 -11.43 -15.13
N LEU A 277 10.91 -10.96 -14.55
CA LEU A 277 10.91 -10.21 -13.29
C LEU A 277 11.48 -11.04 -12.12
N GLN A 278 11.08 -12.31 -12.02
CA GLN A 278 11.59 -13.19 -10.98
C GLN A 278 13.11 -13.42 -11.09
N ASP A 279 13.62 -13.55 -12.31
CA ASP A 279 15.06 -13.65 -12.58
C ASP A 279 15.79 -12.35 -12.25
N ILE A 280 15.26 -11.19 -12.66
CA ILE A 280 15.83 -9.86 -12.32
C ILE A 280 15.98 -9.73 -10.81
N GLN A 281 14.91 -10.02 -10.07
CA GLN A 281 14.91 -9.90 -8.61
C GLN A 281 15.84 -10.91 -7.94
N SER A 282 15.75 -12.19 -8.31
CA SER A 282 16.53 -13.26 -7.66
C SER A 282 18.02 -13.21 -7.96
N LYS A 283 18.42 -12.62 -9.09
CA LYS A 283 19.82 -12.49 -9.51
C LYS A 283 20.40 -11.09 -9.26
N GLY A 284 19.60 -10.16 -8.72
CA GLY A 284 20.03 -8.81 -8.38
C GLY A 284 20.38 -7.95 -9.60
N TYR A 285 19.73 -8.18 -10.74
CA TYR A 285 19.90 -7.33 -11.90
C TYR A 285 19.21 -5.99 -11.69
N ASN A 286 19.78 -4.92 -12.24
CA ASN A 286 19.15 -3.61 -12.20
C ASN A 286 18.02 -3.53 -13.26
N PRO A 287 16.74 -3.38 -12.86
CA PRO A 287 15.64 -3.27 -13.82
C PRO A 287 15.76 -2.01 -14.69
N ASP A 288 16.37 -0.93 -14.20
CA ASP A 288 16.52 0.33 -14.94
C ASP A 288 17.56 0.25 -16.08
N SER A 289 18.39 -0.80 -16.11
CA SER A 289 19.32 -1.07 -17.22
C SER A 289 18.75 -1.97 -18.31
N LEU A 290 17.47 -2.38 -18.19
CA LEU A 290 16.81 -3.34 -19.07
C LEU A 290 15.56 -2.71 -19.72
N ILE A 291 15.32 -3.01 -20.99
CA ILE A 291 14.10 -2.61 -21.69
C ILE A 291 13.64 -3.71 -22.64
N VAL A 292 12.36 -4.07 -22.59
CA VAL A 292 11.75 -5.08 -23.46
C VAL A 292 11.38 -4.45 -24.80
N ASP A 293 11.61 -5.16 -25.90
CA ASP A 293 11.44 -4.60 -27.25
C ASP A 293 10.79 -5.58 -28.26
N ALA A 294 10.71 -5.17 -29.52
CA ALA A 294 10.44 -5.96 -30.70
C ALA A 294 9.06 -6.62 -30.66
N SER A 295 9.01 -7.92 -30.92
CA SER A 295 7.75 -8.66 -31.02
C SER A 295 7.01 -8.71 -29.69
N SER A 296 7.74 -8.62 -28.58
CA SER A 296 7.19 -8.69 -27.22
C SER A 296 6.31 -7.48 -26.90
N VAL A 297 6.59 -6.31 -27.47
CA VAL A 297 5.75 -5.11 -27.33
C VAL A 297 4.41 -5.31 -28.06
N LEU A 298 4.43 -5.89 -29.26
CA LEU A 298 3.18 -6.20 -30.00
C LEU A 298 2.34 -7.23 -29.25
N ALA A 299 2.99 -8.21 -28.62
CA ALA A 299 2.31 -9.20 -27.78
C ALA A 299 1.72 -8.56 -26.52
N LEU A 300 2.42 -7.61 -25.90
CA LEU A 300 1.89 -6.89 -24.75
C LEU A 300 0.62 -6.09 -25.10
N TYR A 301 0.58 -5.43 -26.26
CA TYR A 301 -0.61 -4.74 -26.76
C TYR A 301 -1.75 -5.68 -27.18
N GLY A 302 -1.52 -6.99 -27.25
CA GLY A 302 -2.51 -7.95 -27.72
C GLY A 302 -2.68 -7.99 -29.25
N LEU A 303 -1.73 -7.45 -30.02
CA LEU A 303 -1.80 -7.37 -31.48
C LEU A 303 -1.45 -8.69 -32.16
N ARG A 304 -0.41 -9.38 -31.66
CA ARG A 304 -0.04 -10.74 -32.04
C ARG A 304 0.82 -11.37 -30.97
N ASP A 305 0.80 -12.69 -30.86
CA ASP A 305 1.68 -13.40 -29.93
C ASP A 305 3.16 -13.29 -30.37
N SER A 306 4.09 -13.48 -29.43
CA SER A 306 5.53 -13.59 -29.67
C SER A 306 6.02 -15.01 -29.34
N ASN A 307 7.13 -15.43 -29.97
CA ASN A 307 7.74 -16.73 -29.70
C ASN A 307 8.83 -16.67 -28.63
N ASP A 308 9.22 -15.45 -28.27
CA ASP A 308 10.29 -15.06 -27.37
C ASP A 308 9.95 -13.74 -26.64
N LEU A 309 10.72 -13.47 -25.58
CA LEU A 309 10.80 -12.19 -24.91
C LEU A 309 12.15 -11.55 -25.26
N ASP A 310 12.11 -10.49 -26.06
CA ASP A 310 13.29 -9.77 -26.53
C ASP A 310 13.56 -8.57 -25.61
N PHE A 311 14.79 -8.40 -25.14
CA PHE A 311 15.18 -7.24 -24.34
C PHE A 311 16.52 -6.66 -24.77
N LEU A 312 16.75 -5.38 -24.46
CA LEU A 312 18.02 -4.69 -24.61
C LEU A 312 18.60 -4.43 -23.21
N SER A 313 19.93 -4.44 -23.10
CA SER A 313 20.64 -4.29 -21.82
C SER A 313 21.79 -3.30 -21.92
N ALA A 314 21.85 -2.35 -20.97
CA ALA A 314 22.97 -1.42 -20.85
C ALA A 314 24.27 -2.08 -20.35
N THR A 315 24.22 -3.30 -19.80
CA THR A 315 25.40 -4.03 -19.32
C THR A 315 26.08 -4.86 -20.43
N GLY A 316 25.62 -4.75 -21.67
CA GLY A 316 26.16 -5.52 -22.79
C GLY A 316 25.54 -6.90 -22.96
N GLY A 317 24.50 -7.26 -22.19
CA GLY A 317 23.81 -8.54 -22.29
C GLY A 317 24.47 -9.67 -21.51
N GLU A 318 25.17 -9.35 -20.42
CA GLU A 318 25.78 -10.34 -19.53
C GLU A 318 24.74 -11.10 -18.69
N GLU A 319 23.51 -10.59 -18.61
CA GLU A 319 22.42 -11.19 -17.85
C GLU A 319 22.01 -12.54 -18.41
N LYS A 320 22.01 -13.55 -17.53
CA LYS A 320 21.53 -14.90 -17.84
C LYS A 320 20.16 -15.13 -17.23
N PHE A 321 19.19 -15.47 -18.07
CA PHE A 321 17.82 -15.78 -17.68
C PHE A 321 17.59 -17.29 -17.65
N SER A 322 16.66 -17.73 -16.80
CA SER A 322 16.32 -19.15 -16.59
C SER A 322 15.65 -19.78 -17.81
N ASN A 323 15.01 -18.97 -18.66
CA ASN A 323 14.32 -19.39 -19.87
C ASN A 323 15.10 -18.92 -21.11
N GLU A 324 15.49 -19.87 -21.98
CA GLU A 324 16.26 -19.61 -23.21
C GLU A 324 15.49 -18.80 -24.28
N LEU A 325 14.17 -18.63 -24.09
CA LEU A 325 13.31 -17.77 -24.91
C LEU A 325 13.32 -16.31 -24.46
N ILE A 326 14.02 -15.98 -23.37
CA ILE A 326 14.29 -14.60 -22.95
C ILE A 326 15.67 -14.23 -23.51
N ARG A 327 15.73 -13.29 -24.47
CA ARG A 327 16.92 -13.06 -25.30
C ARG A 327 17.35 -11.61 -25.34
N CYS A 328 18.64 -11.39 -25.15
CA CYS A 328 19.25 -10.07 -25.33
C CYS A 328 19.44 -9.77 -26.82
N HIS A 329 18.90 -8.64 -27.26
CA HIS A 329 18.86 -8.17 -28.64
C HIS A 329 19.84 -7.03 -28.92
N ASN A 330 20.86 -6.82 -28.07
CA ASN A 330 21.84 -5.76 -28.28
C ASN A 330 22.54 -5.81 -29.66
N LYS A 331 22.63 -6.98 -30.29
CA LYS A 331 23.17 -7.12 -31.66
C LYS A 331 22.30 -6.43 -32.72
N GLU A 332 21.02 -6.20 -32.44
CA GLU A 332 20.07 -5.53 -33.32
C GLU A 332 20.06 -4.01 -33.13
N LEU A 333 20.85 -3.44 -32.22
CA LEU A 333 20.90 -2.00 -31.93
C LEU A 333 21.11 -1.13 -33.19
N GLY A 334 21.80 -1.65 -34.21
CA GLY A 334 22.01 -0.96 -35.48
C GLY A 334 20.74 -0.68 -36.29
N TYR A 335 19.61 -1.32 -35.98
CA TYR A 335 18.33 -1.06 -36.64
C TYR A 335 17.50 0.03 -35.93
N TYR A 336 17.83 0.41 -34.70
CA TYR A 336 17.06 1.39 -33.95
C TYR A 336 17.41 2.81 -34.37
N ALA A 337 16.41 3.68 -34.42
CA ALA A 337 16.61 5.10 -34.71
C ALA A 337 17.18 5.89 -33.51
N HIS A 338 17.18 5.29 -32.32
CA HIS A 338 17.57 5.92 -31.06
C HIS A 338 18.66 5.09 -30.36
N THR A 339 19.48 5.75 -29.55
CA THR A 339 20.48 5.05 -28.72
C THR A 339 19.78 4.24 -27.63
N LEU A 340 20.46 3.21 -27.12
CA LEU A 340 19.93 2.44 -25.98
C LEU A 340 19.71 3.34 -24.74
N GLY A 341 20.61 4.29 -24.49
CA GLY A 341 20.46 5.25 -23.40
C GLY A 341 19.20 6.11 -23.56
N GLN A 342 18.91 6.60 -24.77
CA GLN A 342 17.65 7.31 -25.05
C GLN A 342 16.44 6.44 -24.76
N MET A 343 16.42 5.20 -25.27
CA MET A 343 15.29 4.29 -25.05
C MET A 343 15.08 3.93 -23.57
N LEU A 344 16.13 3.95 -22.74
CA LEU A 344 16.03 3.65 -21.30
C LEU A 344 15.62 4.85 -20.43
N HIS A 345 15.96 6.07 -20.86
CA HIS A 345 15.92 7.27 -20.01
C HIS A 345 15.01 8.37 -20.53
N ASP A 346 14.63 8.38 -21.81
CA ASP A 346 13.67 9.32 -22.38
C ASP A 346 12.24 8.72 -22.29
N PRO A 347 11.37 9.22 -21.39
CA PRO A 347 10.02 8.70 -21.17
C PRO A 347 9.10 8.84 -22.39
N SER A 348 9.49 9.60 -23.42
CA SER A 348 8.77 9.62 -24.70
C SER A 348 9.02 8.38 -25.56
N LEU A 349 10.11 7.65 -25.31
CA LEU A 349 10.54 6.48 -26.11
C LEU A 349 10.20 5.14 -25.47
N HIS A 350 9.84 5.12 -24.19
CA HIS A 350 9.39 3.91 -23.49
C HIS A 350 8.03 4.07 -22.80
N LEU A 351 7.51 2.93 -22.36
CA LEU A 351 6.37 2.79 -21.48
C LEU A 351 6.70 1.84 -20.34
N TYR A 352 5.94 1.90 -19.28
CA TYR A 352 6.01 1.03 -18.12
C TYR A 352 4.82 0.09 -18.08
N TYR A 353 5.10 -1.18 -17.80
CA TYR A 353 4.05 -2.12 -17.48
C TYR A 353 4.55 -3.17 -16.49
N ASP A 354 3.89 -3.22 -15.34
CA ASP A 354 4.14 -4.23 -14.31
C ASP A 354 5.59 -4.26 -13.78
N GLY A 355 6.20 -3.08 -13.61
CA GLY A 355 7.57 -2.93 -13.09
C GLY A 355 8.68 -3.15 -14.13
N LEU A 356 8.36 -3.13 -15.43
CA LEU A 356 9.33 -3.20 -16.51
C LEU A 356 9.13 -2.06 -17.51
N LYS A 357 10.25 -1.65 -18.13
CA LYS A 357 10.25 -0.77 -19.29
C LYS A 357 10.05 -1.58 -20.57
N TYR A 358 9.26 -1.04 -21.48
CA TYR A 358 9.08 -1.51 -22.84
C TYR A 358 9.31 -0.35 -23.81
N CYS A 359 9.94 -0.60 -24.95
CA CYS A 359 9.95 0.39 -26.02
C CYS A 359 8.53 0.72 -26.48
N THR A 360 8.30 1.95 -26.92
CA THR A 360 7.03 2.33 -27.52
C THR A 360 6.80 1.62 -28.86
N LEU A 361 5.54 1.52 -29.29
CA LEU A 361 5.21 1.05 -30.63
C LEU A 361 5.86 1.93 -31.72
N GLY A 362 6.11 3.21 -31.45
CA GLY A 362 6.82 4.12 -32.36
C GLY A 362 8.27 3.70 -32.58
N VAL A 363 9.00 3.42 -31.49
CA VAL A 363 10.37 2.89 -31.52
C VAL A 363 10.42 1.55 -32.26
N VAL A 364 9.51 0.63 -31.92
CA VAL A 364 9.44 -0.69 -32.58
C VAL A 364 9.12 -0.54 -34.07
N ALA A 365 8.22 0.37 -34.45
CA ALA A 365 7.90 0.61 -35.85
C ALA A 365 9.11 1.18 -36.62
N ALA A 366 9.86 2.11 -36.03
CA ALA A 366 11.07 2.64 -36.65
C ALA A 366 12.12 1.54 -36.87
N MET A 367 12.37 0.71 -35.85
CA MET A 367 13.28 -0.43 -35.95
C MET A 367 12.85 -1.41 -37.05
N LYS A 368 11.57 -1.77 -37.10
CA LYS A 368 11.02 -2.69 -38.10
C LYS A 368 11.10 -2.16 -39.53
N ARG A 369 10.93 -0.86 -39.74
CA ARG A 369 11.16 -0.23 -41.06
C ARG A 369 12.61 -0.35 -41.48
N ASN A 370 13.55 -0.11 -40.57
CA ASN A 370 14.97 -0.19 -40.86
C ASN A 370 15.42 -1.63 -41.14
N ARG A 371 14.85 -2.61 -40.43
CA ARG A 371 15.18 -4.04 -40.60
C ARG A 371 14.52 -4.66 -41.85
N SER A 372 13.30 -4.27 -42.18
CA SER A 372 12.59 -4.64 -43.42
C SER A 372 12.43 -6.16 -43.68
N GLU A 373 12.16 -6.97 -42.65
CA GLU A 373 11.85 -8.40 -42.83
C GLU A 373 10.43 -8.64 -43.34
N GLU A 374 10.15 -9.82 -43.90
CA GLU A 374 8.81 -10.16 -44.43
C GLU A 374 7.70 -10.01 -43.36
N LYS A 375 7.97 -10.43 -42.12
CA LYS A 375 7.04 -10.26 -40.98
C LYS A 375 6.86 -8.80 -40.55
N ASP A 376 7.84 -7.94 -40.80
CA ASP A 376 7.82 -6.54 -40.34
C ASP A 376 6.74 -5.74 -41.09
N PHE A 377 6.41 -6.11 -42.33
CA PHE A 377 5.31 -5.48 -43.07
C PHE A 377 3.94 -5.70 -42.42
N ASP A 378 3.68 -6.90 -41.92
CA ASP A 378 2.41 -7.19 -41.24
C ASP A 378 2.38 -6.56 -39.84
N ASP A 379 3.52 -6.55 -39.14
CA ASP A 379 3.66 -5.88 -37.84
C ASP A 379 3.43 -4.36 -37.93
N LEU A 380 3.97 -3.70 -38.96
CA LEU A 380 3.76 -2.27 -39.19
C LEU A 380 2.28 -1.93 -39.46
N ARG A 381 1.54 -2.83 -40.11
CA ARG A 381 0.08 -2.67 -40.30
C ARG A 381 -0.67 -2.81 -38.98
N LEU A 382 -0.28 -3.76 -38.13
CA LEU A 382 -0.89 -3.93 -36.81
C LEU A 382 -0.68 -2.69 -35.94
N ILE A 383 0.54 -2.14 -35.92
CA ILE A 383 0.89 -0.94 -35.15
C ILE A 383 0.06 0.28 -35.60
N GLN A 384 -0.11 0.46 -36.91
CA GLN A 384 -0.90 1.57 -37.45
C GLN A 384 -2.37 1.56 -37.03
N ASN A 385 -2.96 0.37 -36.86
CA ASN A 385 -4.36 0.25 -36.48
C ASN A 385 -4.63 0.72 -35.03
N VAL A 386 -3.58 0.88 -34.22
CA VAL A 386 -3.65 1.38 -32.83
C VAL A 386 -3.34 2.88 -32.76
N GLY A 387 -3.37 3.59 -33.90
CA GLY A 387 -3.14 5.05 -33.94
C GLY A 387 -1.68 5.48 -33.79
N CYS A 388 -0.73 4.54 -33.73
CA CYS A 388 0.70 4.83 -33.64
C CYS A 388 1.38 4.78 -35.03
N GLY A 389 1.92 5.92 -35.49
CA GLY A 389 2.79 6.03 -36.68
C GLY A 389 2.17 6.70 -37.92
N GLU A 390 3.04 7.16 -38.83
CA GLU A 390 2.63 7.79 -40.10
C GLU A 390 1.87 6.82 -41.03
N LYS A 391 0.93 7.36 -41.83
CA LYS A 391 0.19 6.60 -42.86
C LYS A 391 1.14 6.03 -43.90
N VAL A 392 1.34 4.71 -43.86
CA VAL A 392 2.13 4.00 -44.87
C VAL A 392 1.23 3.67 -46.06
N VAL A 393 1.48 4.31 -47.20
CA VAL A 393 0.88 3.95 -48.49
C VAL A 393 1.87 3.07 -49.25
N PHE A 394 1.60 1.78 -49.40
CA PHE A 394 2.37 0.92 -50.31
C PHE A 394 1.50 0.15 -51.31
N LYS A 395 1.95 0.19 -52.56
CA LYS A 395 1.49 -0.64 -53.68
C LYS A 395 1.91 -2.09 -53.43
N LYS A 396 0.95 -3.02 -53.49
CA LYS A 396 1.19 -4.47 -53.37
C LYS A 396 2.24 -4.97 -54.39
N PRO A 397 3.15 -5.86 -53.96
CA PRO A 397 3.64 -6.92 -54.81
C PRO A 397 2.96 -8.25 -54.46
N TYR A 398 3.00 -9.15 -55.42
CA TYR A 398 2.19 -10.35 -55.56
C TYR A 398 2.42 -11.41 -54.49
N ALA A 399 1.31 -12.03 -54.08
CA ALA A 399 1.27 -13.23 -53.27
C ALA A 399 1.93 -14.43 -53.99
N SER A 400 2.90 -15.09 -53.33
CA SER A 400 3.38 -16.39 -53.79
C SER A 400 2.62 -17.52 -53.09
N ARG A 401 1.87 -18.25 -53.92
CA ARG A 401 1.16 -19.50 -53.60
C ARG A 401 2.17 -20.62 -53.31
N ALA A 402 2.80 -20.64 -52.13
CA ALA A 402 3.68 -21.75 -51.73
C ALA A 402 3.51 -22.24 -50.29
N MET A 403 2.74 -21.54 -49.43
CA MET A 403 2.58 -21.88 -48.00
C MET A 403 1.21 -22.48 -47.63
N LYS A 404 0.39 -22.88 -48.62
CA LYS A 404 -0.91 -23.56 -48.39
C LYS A 404 -0.91 -25.07 -48.69
N ARG A 405 0.25 -25.67 -48.98
CA ARG A 405 0.38 -27.09 -49.32
C ARG A 405 1.23 -27.94 -48.35
N ARG A 406 1.64 -27.40 -47.20
CA ARG A 406 2.46 -28.11 -46.20
C ARG A 406 1.85 -28.28 -44.79
N LEU A 407 0.57 -27.97 -44.63
CA LEU A 407 -0.16 -28.05 -43.36
C LEU A 407 -1.36 -29.02 -43.40
N ARG A 408 -1.22 -30.14 -44.13
CA ARG A 408 -2.19 -31.26 -44.11
C ARG A 408 -1.56 -32.63 -43.83
N GLU A 409 -0.27 -32.70 -43.53
CA GLU A 409 0.46 -33.97 -43.33
C GLU A 409 1.13 -34.11 -41.94
N LEU A 410 0.90 -33.19 -40.99
CA LEU A 410 1.49 -33.24 -39.64
C LEU A 410 0.44 -33.40 -38.52
N VAL A 411 -0.62 -34.19 -38.76
CA VAL A 411 -1.66 -34.53 -37.76
C VAL A 411 -1.88 -36.04 -37.66
N LYS A 412 -0.88 -36.88 -37.98
CA LYS A 412 -1.06 -38.35 -37.95
C LYS A 412 0.01 -39.18 -37.21
N ILE A 413 0.90 -38.57 -36.45
CA ILE A 413 1.97 -39.28 -35.75
C ILE A 413 2.21 -38.47 -34.45
N VAL A 414 1.68 -38.80 -33.27
CA VAL A 414 2.02 -39.91 -32.37
C VAL A 414 0.89 -40.06 -31.33
N VAL A 415 0.19 -41.20 -31.30
CA VAL A 415 -0.22 -42.02 -30.12
C VAL A 415 -1.29 -43.04 -30.60
N PRO A 416 -1.01 -44.36 -30.56
CA PRO A 416 -1.95 -45.41 -30.97
C PRO A 416 -3.18 -45.56 -30.06
N ALA A 417 -4.28 -46.06 -30.64
CA ALA A 417 -5.57 -46.28 -29.96
C ALA A 417 -5.56 -47.37 -28.85
N SER A 418 -4.45 -48.08 -28.64
CA SER A 418 -4.33 -49.21 -27.71
C SER A 418 -3.96 -48.82 -26.26
N LEU A 419 -3.60 -47.56 -25.97
CA LEU A 419 -3.28 -47.10 -24.60
C LEU A 419 -4.43 -46.32 -23.91
N ARG A 420 -5.60 -46.25 -24.54
CA ARG A 420 -6.79 -45.55 -24.01
C ARG A 420 -7.54 -46.24 -22.84
N PRO A 421 -7.42 -47.55 -22.54
CA PRO A 421 -8.16 -48.14 -21.42
C PRO A 421 -7.52 -47.95 -20.03
N THR A 422 -6.23 -47.60 -19.94
CA THR A 422 -5.50 -47.53 -18.65
C THR A 422 -5.36 -46.10 -18.11
N ALA A 423 -5.33 -45.09 -18.97
CA ALA A 423 -5.36 -43.67 -18.57
C ALA A 423 -6.75 -43.22 -18.06
N ARG A 424 -7.82 -43.97 -18.38
CA ARG A 424 -9.19 -43.69 -17.92
C ARG A 424 -9.50 -44.23 -16.52
N ARG A 425 -8.60 -45.04 -15.93
CA ARG A 425 -8.69 -45.51 -14.54
C ARG A 425 -7.86 -44.69 -13.55
N LEU A 426 -6.89 -43.90 -14.03
CA LEU A 426 -6.09 -43.02 -13.18
C LEU A 426 -6.67 -41.59 -13.06
N PHE A 427 -7.64 -41.22 -13.90
CA PHE A 427 -8.28 -39.90 -13.89
C PHE A 427 -9.61 -39.86 -13.12
N ASN A 428 -10.13 -41.02 -12.71
CA ASN A 428 -11.32 -41.14 -11.85
C ASN A 428 -10.96 -41.35 -10.36
N ALA A 429 -9.69 -41.16 -9.98
CA ALA A 429 -9.21 -41.28 -8.60
C ALA A 429 -8.83 -39.93 -7.94
N ILE A 430 -8.98 -38.80 -8.63
CA ILE A 430 -8.74 -37.45 -8.06
C ILE A 430 -9.96 -36.55 -8.28
N ARG A 431 -11.17 -37.12 -8.08
CA ARG A 431 -12.41 -36.35 -8.12
C ARG A 431 -13.42 -36.73 -7.04
N ASP A 432 -12.95 -37.30 -5.94
CA ASP A 432 -13.75 -37.54 -4.73
C ASP A 432 -13.05 -37.06 -3.44
N GLY A 433 -12.24 -36.01 -3.56
CA GLY A 433 -11.69 -35.25 -2.42
C GLY A 433 -12.68 -34.27 -1.79
N ARG A 434 -13.98 -34.61 -1.71
CA ARG A 434 -15.01 -33.77 -1.06
C ARG A 434 -15.95 -34.50 -0.10
N ASN A 435 -15.66 -35.74 0.28
CA ASN A 435 -16.43 -36.44 1.32
C ASN A 435 -15.61 -36.93 2.53
N LEU A 436 -14.34 -36.54 2.65
CA LEU A 436 -13.51 -36.91 3.82
C LEU A 436 -13.66 -35.94 5.02
N ILE A 437 -14.49 -34.90 4.92
CA ILE A 437 -14.76 -33.95 6.03
C ILE A 437 -16.09 -34.28 6.76
N ARG A 438 -16.86 -35.26 6.28
CA ARG A 438 -18.16 -35.65 6.87
C ARG A 438 -18.16 -37.00 7.60
N GLN A 439 -17.03 -37.68 7.70
CA GLN A 439 -16.89 -38.96 8.42
C GLN A 439 -15.80 -38.92 9.51
N LEU A 440 -15.53 -37.74 10.07
CA LEU A 440 -14.79 -37.67 11.33
C LEU A 440 -15.74 -38.10 12.46
N PRO A 441 -15.27 -38.93 13.41
CA PRO A 441 -16.09 -39.38 14.54
C PRO A 441 -16.64 -38.17 15.32
N GLU A 442 -17.81 -38.33 15.95
CA GLU A 442 -18.47 -37.26 16.74
C GLU A 442 -17.57 -36.68 17.85
N THR A 443 -16.47 -37.36 18.19
CA THR A 443 -15.41 -36.89 19.08
C THR A 443 -14.58 -35.72 18.54
N PHE A 444 -14.76 -35.27 17.30
CA PHE A 444 -14.18 -34.04 16.75
C PHE A 444 -15.10 -32.80 16.86
N ARG A 445 -16.24 -32.88 17.57
CA ARG A 445 -17.22 -31.77 17.70
C ARG A 445 -17.09 -30.92 18.97
N SER A 446 -16.05 -31.07 19.77
CA SER A 446 -15.91 -30.27 21.00
C SER A 446 -14.47 -30.28 21.54
N GLY A 447 -13.51 -29.93 20.67
CA GLY A 447 -12.12 -29.71 21.07
C GLY A 447 -11.65 -28.33 20.64
N ASP A 448 -11.03 -27.59 21.55
CA ASP A 448 -10.35 -26.33 21.24
C ASP A 448 -9.21 -26.60 20.25
N LEU A 449 -9.11 -25.79 19.19
CA LEU A 449 -8.02 -25.88 18.22
C LEU A 449 -6.88 -24.94 18.63
N SER A 450 -5.67 -25.18 18.12
CA SER A 450 -4.55 -24.25 18.27
C SER A 450 -3.94 -23.88 16.93
N MET A 451 -3.27 -22.72 16.87
CA MET A 451 -2.47 -22.27 15.74
C MET A 451 -1.30 -21.42 16.21
N LEU A 452 -0.29 -21.24 15.36
CA LEU A 452 0.77 -20.27 15.61
C LEU A 452 0.28 -18.87 15.19
N TYR A 453 0.31 -17.92 16.11
CA TYR A 453 -0.02 -16.52 15.89
C TYR A 453 1.10 -15.64 16.45
N GLN A 454 1.76 -14.86 15.59
CA GLN A 454 2.86 -13.96 16.01
C GLN A 454 3.99 -14.65 16.80
N GLY A 455 4.23 -15.94 16.55
CA GLY A 455 5.22 -16.76 17.25
C GLY A 455 4.69 -17.47 18.51
N TRP A 456 3.42 -17.27 18.87
CA TRP A 456 2.78 -17.87 20.04
C TRP A 456 1.75 -18.93 19.66
N THR A 457 1.57 -19.94 20.51
CA THR A 457 0.49 -20.93 20.35
C THR A 457 -0.83 -20.33 20.86
N LEU A 458 -1.74 -19.98 19.95
CA LEU A 458 -3.07 -19.44 20.26
C LEU A 458 -4.12 -20.56 20.22
N TYR A 459 -4.93 -20.68 21.28
CA TYR A 459 -6.10 -21.56 21.31
C TYR A 459 -7.37 -20.81 20.91
N TYR A 460 -8.22 -21.46 20.10
CA TYR A 460 -9.43 -20.85 19.56
C TYR A 460 -10.53 -21.88 19.28
N SER A 461 -11.75 -21.38 19.12
CA SER A 461 -12.90 -22.17 18.67
C SER A 461 -13.07 -22.16 17.14
N PRO A 462 -13.35 -23.32 16.51
CA PRO A 462 -13.54 -23.39 15.07
C PRO A 462 -14.74 -22.57 14.59
N ARG A 463 -14.63 -22.00 13.37
CA ARG A 463 -15.70 -21.23 12.69
C ARG A 463 -16.08 -19.92 13.38
N THR A 464 -15.14 -19.29 14.07
CA THR A 464 -15.23 -17.89 14.46
C THR A 464 -14.76 -17.02 13.29
N SER A 465 -15.52 -15.96 12.97
CA SER A 465 -15.17 -15.00 11.91
C SER A 465 -13.78 -14.37 12.12
N LEU A 466 -13.42 -14.18 13.38
CA LEU A 466 -12.13 -13.65 13.84
C LEU A 466 -10.94 -14.53 13.44
N ILE A 467 -11.06 -15.86 13.51
CA ILE A 467 -9.98 -16.78 13.14
C ILE A 467 -9.88 -16.98 11.62
N GLU A 468 -11.00 -16.88 10.89
CA GLU A 468 -10.95 -16.97 9.42
C GLU A 468 -10.09 -15.87 8.79
N ARG A 469 -10.03 -14.68 9.42
CA ARG A 469 -9.13 -13.58 9.01
C ARG A 469 -7.66 -13.87 9.31
N ILE A 470 -7.36 -14.44 10.48
CA ILE A 470 -5.97 -14.67 10.96
C ILE A 470 -5.28 -15.85 10.24
N ARG A 471 -6.05 -16.85 9.77
CA ARG A 471 -5.51 -18.07 9.13
C ARG A 471 -4.67 -17.84 7.87
N PHE A 472 -4.74 -16.66 7.27
CA PHE A 472 -3.93 -16.28 6.10
C PHE A 472 -2.68 -15.46 6.47
N GLY A 473 -2.23 -15.52 7.72
CA GLY A 473 -1.02 -14.82 8.18
C GLY A 473 -1.24 -13.35 8.54
N GLN A 474 -2.49 -12.90 8.61
CA GLN A 474 -2.83 -11.53 8.98
C GLN A 474 -2.70 -11.29 10.50
N ILE A 475 -2.23 -10.09 10.86
CA ILE A 475 -2.26 -9.60 12.24
C ILE A 475 -3.70 -9.17 12.55
N TYR A 476 -4.26 -9.61 13.68
CA TYR A 476 -5.51 -9.09 14.20
C TYR A 476 -5.34 -7.62 14.60
N GLU A 477 -6.21 -6.74 14.09
CA GLU A 477 -6.20 -5.29 14.33
C GLU A 477 -4.79 -4.68 14.28
N PRO A 478 -4.14 -4.68 13.09
CA PRO A 478 -2.77 -4.19 12.95
C PRO A 478 -2.66 -2.70 13.31
N ASP A 479 -3.75 -1.94 13.11
CA ASP A 479 -3.78 -0.50 13.39
C ASP A 479 -3.78 -0.22 14.90
N VAL A 480 -4.61 -0.97 15.65
CA VAL A 480 -4.62 -0.96 17.12
C VAL A 480 -3.25 -1.39 17.66
N THR A 481 -2.68 -2.46 17.10
CA THR A 481 -1.34 -2.93 17.50
C THR A 481 -0.27 -1.85 17.28
N THR A 482 -0.30 -1.18 16.12
CA THR A 482 0.63 -0.08 15.81
C THR A 482 0.47 1.09 16.77
N ALA A 483 -0.78 1.47 17.08
CA ALA A 483 -1.10 2.52 18.04
C ALA A 483 -0.61 2.18 19.46
N ILE A 484 -0.77 0.94 19.91
CA ILE A 484 -0.25 0.46 21.21
C ILE A 484 1.27 0.52 21.24
N VAL A 485 1.95 0.01 20.20
CA VAL A 485 3.42 0.01 20.15
C VAL A 485 3.95 1.44 20.20
N ARG A 486 3.37 2.36 19.41
CA ARG A 486 3.72 3.78 19.42
C ARG A 486 3.47 4.43 20.79
N SER A 487 2.35 4.08 21.43
CA SER A 487 1.95 4.58 22.75
C SER A 487 2.90 4.14 23.87
N LEU A 488 3.44 2.93 23.77
CA LEU A 488 4.32 2.32 24.78
C LEU A 488 5.81 2.49 24.51
N GLN A 489 6.22 3.13 23.41
CA GLN A 489 7.61 3.19 22.92
C GLN A 489 8.66 3.65 23.95
N LYS A 490 8.26 4.43 24.97
CA LYS A 490 9.14 4.91 26.05
C LYS A 490 9.33 3.92 27.21
N ASN A 491 8.61 2.79 27.20
CA ASN A 491 8.57 1.84 28.31
C ASN A 491 8.96 0.43 27.83
N HIS A 492 10.17 -0.01 28.14
CA HIS A 492 10.66 -1.33 27.71
C HIS A 492 10.04 -2.52 28.49
N ALA A 493 9.43 -2.26 29.65
CA ALA A 493 8.71 -3.25 30.46
C ALA A 493 7.36 -2.68 30.93
N PRO A 494 6.42 -2.42 29.99
CA PRO A 494 5.18 -1.74 30.31
C PRO A 494 4.25 -2.66 31.12
N VAL A 495 3.48 -2.05 32.02
CA VAL A 495 2.37 -2.71 32.71
C VAL A 495 1.08 -2.36 31.98
N VAL A 496 0.35 -3.36 31.52
CA VAL A 496 -0.88 -3.21 30.75
C VAL A 496 -2.06 -3.85 31.47
N ILE A 497 -3.21 -3.18 31.44
CA ILE A 497 -4.49 -3.77 31.80
C ILE A 497 -5.29 -3.98 30.51
N ASP A 498 -5.67 -5.21 30.23
CA ASP A 498 -6.43 -5.63 29.04
C ASP A 498 -7.85 -6.04 29.47
N VAL A 499 -8.81 -5.13 29.32
CA VAL A 499 -10.22 -5.34 29.69
C VAL A 499 -11.00 -5.79 28.45
N GLY A 500 -11.67 -6.94 28.56
CA GLY A 500 -12.21 -7.65 27.40
C GLY A 500 -11.11 -8.34 26.60
N ALA A 501 -10.25 -9.09 27.29
CA ALA A 501 -9.08 -9.72 26.68
C ALA A 501 -9.45 -10.82 25.68
N ASN A 502 -10.68 -11.33 25.71
CA ASN A 502 -11.19 -12.37 24.83
C ASN A 502 -10.25 -13.59 24.80
N ILE A 503 -9.80 -14.04 23.63
CA ILE A 503 -8.82 -15.13 23.48
C ILE A 503 -7.35 -14.66 23.53
N GLY A 504 -7.08 -13.38 23.80
CA GLY A 504 -5.74 -12.84 24.06
C GLY A 504 -4.96 -12.34 22.85
N LEU A 505 -5.61 -12.00 21.73
CA LEU A 505 -4.91 -11.56 20.52
C LEU A 505 -4.08 -10.29 20.74
N ILE A 506 -4.67 -9.26 21.34
CA ILE A 506 -3.97 -8.02 21.69
C ILE A 506 -2.89 -8.28 22.75
N THR A 507 -3.19 -9.05 23.79
CA THR A 507 -2.22 -9.51 24.80
C THR A 507 -0.97 -10.15 24.14
N LEU A 508 -1.14 -11.06 23.18
CA LEU A 508 -0.02 -11.71 22.48
C LEU A 508 0.75 -10.75 21.56
N ASN A 509 0.06 -9.82 20.90
CA ASN A 509 0.70 -8.78 20.10
C ASN A 509 1.59 -7.89 20.98
N ILE A 510 1.09 -7.44 22.13
CA ILE A 510 1.88 -6.65 23.09
C ILE A 510 3.13 -7.41 23.50
N LEU A 511 3.02 -8.69 23.85
CA LEU A 511 4.17 -9.51 24.27
C LEU A 511 5.18 -9.77 23.15
N LYS A 512 4.75 -9.78 21.88
CA LYS A 512 5.68 -9.88 20.75
C LYS A 512 6.61 -8.65 20.69
N TYR A 513 6.07 -7.45 20.88
CA TYR A 513 6.86 -6.20 20.80
C TYR A 513 7.52 -5.82 22.12
N TYR A 514 6.89 -6.17 23.25
CA TYR A 514 7.39 -5.93 24.61
C TYR A 514 7.44 -7.25 25.38
N PRO A 515 8.46 -8.09 25.14
CA PRO A 515 8.57 -9.39 25.84
C PRO A 515 8.64 -9.28 27.36
N SER A 516 9.03 -8.12 27.90
CA SER A 516 9.11 -7.85 29.34
C SER A 516 7.84 -7.22 29.92
N ALA A 517 6.77 -7.07 29.13
CA ALA A 517 5.51 -6.51 29.61
C ALA A 517 4.88 -7.40 30.69
N LYS A 518 4.22 -6.75 31.65
CA LYS A 518 3.33 -7.40 32.62
C LYS A 518 1.89 -7.04 32.28
N ILE A 519 1.04 -8.03 32.10
CA ILE A 519 -0.33 -7.85 31.61
C ILE A 519 -1.32 -8.42 32.62
N PHE A 520 -2.32 -7.63 32.96
CA PHE A 520 -3.49 -8.07 33.74
C PHE A 520 -4.70 -8.11 32.80
N ALA A 521 -5.10 -9.32 32.43
CA ALA A 521 -6.15 -9.57 31.45
C ALA A 521 -7.46 -9.95 32.14
N PHE A 522 -8.54 -9.24 31.83
CA PHE A 522 -9.87 -9.45 32.39
C PHE A 522 -10.82 -10.00 31.32
N GLU A 523 -11.32 -11.22 31.54
CA GLU A 523 -12.26 -11.89 30.64
C GLU A 523 -13.34 -12.65 31.45
N PRO A 524 -14.54 -12.06 31.63
CA PRO A 524 -15.61 -12.69 32.39
C PRO A 524 -16.28 -13.86 31.65
N GLY A 525 -16.25 -13.85 30.32
CA GLY A 525 -16.77 -14.91 29.45
C GLY A 525 -16.04 -16.24 29.71
N PRO A 526 -16.74 -17.27 30.23
CA PRO A 526 -16.06 -18.49 30.70
C PRO A 526 -15.36 -19.26 29.58
N HIS A 527 -15.90 -19.19 28.36
CA HIS A 527 -15.37 -19.89 27.20
C HIS A 527 -14.08 -19.24 26.67
N GLN A 528 -14.11 -17.92 26.47
CA GLN A 528 -13.01 -17.09 26.00
C GLN A 528 -11.89 -17.10 27.02
N ARG A 529 -12.21 -16.94 28.31
CA ARG A 529 -11.26 -17.07 29.42
C ARG A 529 -10.56 -18.41 29.41
N GLN A 530 -11.28 -19.51 29.16
CA GLN A 530 -10.67 -20.84 29.11
C GLN A 530 -9.64 -20.94 27.98
N LEU A 531 -9.96 -20.41 26.79
CA LEU A 531 -9.06 -20.36 25.64
C LEU A 531 -7.83 -19.47 25.90
N LEU A 532 -8.04 -18.29 26.49
CA LEU A 532 -6.97 -17.38 26.91
C LEU A 532 -6.05 -18.04 27.93
N THR A 533 -6.61 -18.64 28.98
CA THR A 533 -5.84 -19.33 30.03
C THR A 533 -4.99 -20.46 29.45
N ARG A 534 -5.55 -21.25 28.52
CA ARG A 534 -4.79 -22.29 27.81
C ARG A 534 -3.67 -21.70 26.96
N THR A 535 -3.94 -20.61 26.25
CA THR A 535 -2.95 -19.86 25.46
C THR A 535 -1.82 -19.35 26.34
N ILE A 536 -2.10 -18.78 27.51
CA ILE A 536 -1.07 -18.29 28.43
C ILE A 536 -0.23 -19.45 28.97
N ASN A 537 -0.87 -20.55 29.38
CA ASN A 537 -0.16 -21.70 29.94
C ASN A 537 0.71 -22.44 28.92
N SER A 538 0.22 -22.65 27.69
CA SER A 538 0.99 -23.35 26.64
C SER A 538 2.24 -22.61 26.22
N ASN A 539 2.22 -21.28 26.29
CA ASN A 539 3.35 -20.42 25.97
C ASN A 539 4.22 -20.08 27.21
N GLN A 540 3.93 -20.66 28.39
CA GLN A 540 4.66 -20.40 29.64
C GLN A 540 4.64 -18.92 30.05
N LEU A 541 3.52 -18.23 29.78
CA LEU A 541 3.37 -16.79 30.01
C LEU A 541 2.75 -16.44 31.37
N ALA A 542 2.48 -17.41 32.24
CA ALA A 542 1.82 -17.19 33.53
C ALA A 542 2.59 -16.24 34.48
N GLY A 543 3.91 -16.11 34.31
CA GLY A 543 4.72 -15.12 35.05
C GLY A 543 4.57 -13.67 34.56
N LYS A 544 3.99 -13.48 33.38
CA LYS A 544 3.83 -12.16 32.72
C LYS A 544 2.37 -11.76 32.57
N VAL A 545 1.47 -12.72 32.35
CA VAL A 545 0.04 -12.49 32.14
C VAL A 545 -0.76 -13.12 33.26
N GLN A 546 -1.49 -12.29 34.00
CA GLN A 546 -2.47 -12.74 34.98
C GLN A 546 -3.87 -12.61 34.39
N VAL A 547 -4.56 -13.74 34.26
CA VAL A 547 -5.94 -13.80 33.73
C VAL A 547 -6.93 -13.78 34.89
N SER A 548 -7.96 -12.95 34.80
CA SER A 548 -9.03 -12.82 35.78
C SER A 548 -10.40 -13.05 35.15
N ASP A 549 -11.31 -13.64 35.91
CA ASP A 549 -12.73 -13.86 35.56
C ASP A 549 -13.65 -12.71 35.99
N LEU A 550 -13.09 -11.63 36.54
CA LEU A 550 -13.83 -10.46 36.97
C LEU A 550 -14.31 -9.64 35.78
N ALA A 551 -15.56 -9.20 35.82
CA ALA A 551 -16.06 -8.15 34.94
C ALA A 551 -15.81 -6.78 35.60
N LEU A 552 -14.98 -5.93 34.99
CA LEU A 552 -14.75 -4.60 35.54
C LEU A 552 -16.00 -3.72 35.34
N SER A 553 -16.36 -2.97 36.38
CA SER A 553 -17.59 -2.17 36.41
C SER A 553 -17.44 -0.98 37.38
N ASP A 554 -18.50 -0.18 37.52
CA ASP A 554 -18.58 0.92 38.48
C ASP A 554 -18.94 0.46 39.91
N THR A 555 -19.31 -0.82 40.07
CA THR A 555 -19.73 -1.41 41.35
C THR A 555 -19.15 -2.81 41.57
N ASN A 556 -18.87 -3.15 42.84
CA ASN A 556 -18.51 -4.50 43.25
C ASN A 556 -19.79 -5.32 43.49
N GLY A 557 -19.80 -6.59 43.07
CA GLY A 557 -20.95 -7.46 43.32
C GLY A 557 -21.07 -8.60 42.32
N VAL A 558 -22.31 -8.92 41.95
CA VAL A 558 -22.64 -9.92 40.94
C VAL A 558 -23.68 -9.32 40.01
N THR A 559 -23.48 -9.46 38.70
CA THR A 559 -24.42 -8.99 37.69
C THR A 559 -24.67 -10.05 36.63
N THR A 560 -25.72 -9.83 35.84
CA THR A 560 -26.06 -10.64 34.68
C THR A 560 -25.12 -10.30 33.52
N PHE A 561 -24.61 -11.33 32.85
CA PHE A 561 -23.75 -11.24 31.68
C PHE A 561 -24.31 -12.12 30.57
N THR A 562 -24.32 -11.60 29.36
CA THR A 562 -24.82 -12.27 28.16
C THR A 562 -23.67 -12.99 27.48
N VAL A 563 -23.83 -14.31 27.29
CA VAL A 563 -22.87 -15.13 26.55
C VAL A 563 -23.53 -15.80 25.35
N HIS A 564 -22.83 -15.78 24.23
CA HIS A 564 -23.27 -16.33 22.97
C HIS A 564 -22.71 -17.74 22.75
N SER A 565 -23.16 -18.39 21.67
CA SER A 565 -22.52 -19.63 21.24
C SER A 565 -21.03 -19.39 20.94
N SER A 566 -20.19 -20.42 21.05
CA SER A 566 -18.74 -20.33 20.82
C SER A 566 -18.32 -19.74 19.46
N ARG A 567 -19.21 -19.74 18.46
CA ARG A 567 -18.97 -19.11 17.15
C ARG A 567 -19.16 -17.58 17.15
N HIS A 568 -19.95 -17.07 18.08
CA HIS A 568 -20.34 -15.65 18.21
C HIS A 568 -19.88 -15.04 19.54
N ALA A 569 -18.96 -15.74 20.20
CA ALA A 569 -18.30 -15.42 21.46
C ALA A 569 -17.66 -14.02 21.53
N SER A 570 -17.48 -13.34 20.39
CA SER A 570 -16.94 -11.98 20.38
C SER A 570 -17.94 -10.96 20.94
N GLY A 571 -19.25 -11.17 20.78
CA GLY A 571 -20.27 -10.23 21.26
C GLY A 571 -20.72 -10.43 22.71
N ASP A 572 -19.92 -11.09 23.54
CA ASP A 572 -20.26 -11.34 24.94
C ASP A 572 -20.10 -10.05 25.76
N GLY A 573 -21.09 -9.72 26.61
CA GLY A 573 -21.11 -8.44 27.32
C GLY A 573 -22.18 -8.37 28.40
N PHE A 574 -22.29 -7.25 29.13
CA PHE A 574 -23.35 -7.08 30.14
C PHE A 574 -24.76 -7.08 29.52
N LYS A 575 -24.88 -6.69 28.25
CA LYS A 575 -26.13 -6.66 27.50
C LYS A 575 -25.98 -7.36 26.16
N ASP A 576 -27.08 -7.90 25.66
CA ASP A 576 -27.15 -8.42 24.28
C ASP A 576 -27.30 -7.24 23.32
N THR A 577 -26.30 -7.01 22.46
CA THR A 577 -26.30 -5.94 21.45
C THR A 577 -27.05 -6.33 20.17
N GLY A 578 -27.52 -7.58 20.07
CA GLY A 578 -28.21 -8.11 18.89
C GLY A 578 -27.28 -8.36 17.69
N ARG A 579 -25.97 -8.16 17.83
CA ARG A 579 -24.95 -8.37 16.78
C ARG A 579 -24.56 -9.85 16.61
N ALA A 580 -24.83 -10.67 17.62
CA ALA A 580 -24.38 -12.05 17.71
C ALA A 580 -25.57 -13.03 17.65
N GLY A 581 -25.27 -14.34 17.54
CA GLY A 581 -26.28 -15.39 17.42
C GLY A 581 -27.09 -15.60 18.71
N ARG A 582 -27.62 -16.81 18.91
CA ARG A 582 -28.40 -17.11 20.13
C ARG A 582 -27.55 -16.90 21.41
N ALA A 583 -28.10 -16.11 22.34
CA ALA A 583 -27.49 -15.80 23.63
C ALA A 583 -28.13 -16.55 24.80
N ARG A 584 -27.42 -16.61 25.92
CA ARG A 584 -27.93 -17.00 27.25
C ARG A 584 -27.33 -16.09 28.31
N GLN A 585 -28.01 -15.96 29.45
CA GLN A 585 -27.52 -15.19 30.58
C GLN A 585 -26.78 -16.08 31.59
N ILE A 586 -25.70 -15.54 32.16
CA ILE A 586 -24.94 -16.11 33.28
C ILE A 586 -24.72 -15.02 34.34
N ASN A 587 -24.34 -15.42 35.55
CA ASN A 587 -23.90 -14.47 36.57
C ASN A 587 -22.38 -14.39 36.56
N VAL A 588 -21.85 -13.17 36.66
CA VAL A 588 -20.41 -12.89 36.77
C VAL A 588 -20.15 -11.97 37.95
N THR A 589 -18.99 -12.13 38.58
CA THR A 589 -18.53 -11.23 39.65
C THR A 589 -18.06 -9.92 39.03
N THR A 590 -18.55 -8.79 39.55
CA THR A 590 -18.09 -7.47 39.16
C THR A 590 -17.14 -6.87 40.19
N GLN A 591 -16.15 -6.12 39.73
CA GLN A 591 -15.25 -5.35 40.61
C GLN A 591 -14.91 -3.99 39.99
N ARG A 592 -14.84 -2.95 40.83
CA ARG A 592 -14.26 -1.66 40.46
C ARG A 592 -12.76 -1.80 40.24
N LEU A 593 -12.26 -1.22 39.15
CA LEU A 593 -10.83 -1.30 38.85
C LEU A 593 -9.96 -0.66 39.94
N ASP A 594 -10.43 0.41 40.58
CA ASP A 594 -9.75 1.03 41.72
C ASP A 594 -9.54 0.07 42.90
N ASP A 595 -10.53 -0.78 43.19
CA ASP A 595 -10.48 -1.71 44.32
C ASP A 595 -9.55 -2.88 44.02
N TRP A 596 -9.60 -3.39 42.78
CA TRP A 596 -8.63 -4.37 42.29
C TRP A 596 -7.20 -3.80 42.30
N TRP A 597 -7.02 -2.58 41.81
CA TRP A 597 -5.72 -1.92 41.70
C TRP A 597 -5.07 -1.72 43.07
N LYS A 598 -5.83 -1.27 44.07
CA LYS A 598 -5.37 -1.20 45.47
C LYS A 598 -5.02 -2.57 46.05
N ALA A 599 -5.86 -3.58 45.83
CA ALA A 599 -5.61 -4.94 46.31
C ALA A 599 -4.36 -5.58 45.70
N ASN A 600 -3.97 -5.15 44.51
CA ASN A 600 -2.81 -5.67 43.78
C ASN A 600 -1.54 -4.81 43.93
N ASN A 601 -1.42 -4.04 45.02
CA ASN A 601 -0.28 -3.18 45.34
C ASN A 601 -0.05 -2.03 44.34
N GLU A 602 -1.14 -1.45 43.82
CA GLU A 602 -1.12 -0.23 43.03
C GLU A 602 -0.07 -0.22 41.91
N PRO A 603 -0.05 -1.23 41.01
CA PRO A 603 0.96 -1.29 39.95
C PRO A 603 0.94 -0.02 39.09
N CYS A 604 2.12 0.42 38.66
CA CYS A 604 2.26 1.56 37.74
C CYS A 604 1.82 1.17 36.33
N VAL A 605 0.52 1.30 36.04
CA VAL A 605 -0.09 1.01 34.74
C VAL A 605 0.34 2.05 33.71
N HIS A 606 0.71 1.59 32.51
CA HIS A 606 1.12 2.43 31.38
C HIS A 606 0.06 2.49 30.27
N LEU A 607 -0.74 1.42 30.13
CA LEU A 607 -1.83 1.30 29.17
C LEU A 607 -3.03 0.58 29.81
N LEU A 608 -4.23 1.14 29.63
CA LEU A 608 -5.51 0.51 29.91
C LEU A 608 -6.25 0.32 28.58
N LYS A 609 -6.45 -0.91 28.13
CA LYS A 609 -7.32 -1.25 27.00
C LYS A 609 -8.72 -1.57 27.51
N ILE A 610 -9.75 -0.95 26.94
CA ILE A 610 -11.16 -1.14 27.29
C ILE A 610 -11.96 -1.46 26.03
N ASP A 611 -12.50 -2.67 25.98
CA ASP A 611 -13.30 -3.17 24.87
C ASP A 611 -14.32 -4.11 25.51
N THR A 612 -15.50 -3.57 25.78
CA THR A 612 -16.45 -4.20 26.69
C THR A 612 -17.87 -4.20 26.12
N GLU A 613 -17.96 -4.16 24.79
CA GLU A 613 -19.21 -4.22 24.03
C GLU A 613 -20.27 -3.22 24.56
N GLY A 614 -19.84 -1.97 24.82
CA GLY A 614 -20.70 -0.87 25.25
C GLY A 614 -20.70 -0.57 26.75
N ALA A 615 -19.90 -1.27 27.55
CA ALA A 615 -19.78 -1.05 29.00
C ALA A 615 -18.61 -0.13 29.40
N GLU A 616 -18.00 0.57 28.44
CA GLU A 616 -16.75 1.31 28.64
C GLU A 616 -16.89 2.37 29.74
N LEU A 617 -18.04 3.06 29.79
CA LEU A 617 -18.33 4.07 30.81
C LEU A 617 -18.29 3.50 32.24
N ALA A 618 -18.78 2.27 32.43
CA ALA A 618 -18.79 1.64 33.75
C ALA A 618 -17.36 1.31 34.21
N VAL A 619 -16.51 0.83 33.30
CA VAL A 619 -15.09 0.58 33.58
C VAL A 619 -14.36 1.87 33.96
N LEU A 620 -14.58 2.95 33.19
CA LEU A 620 -13.97 4.26 33.46
C LEU A 620 -14.33 4.80 34.85
N ARG A 621 -15.62 4.77 35.21
CA ARG A 621 -16.10 5.18 36.55
C ARG A 621 -15.56 4.30 37.68
N GLY A 622 -15.37 3.01 37.40
CA GLY A 622 -14.71 2.07 38.31
C GLY A 622 -13.21 2.33 38.50
N ALA A 623 -12.58 3.09 37.61
CA ALA A 623 -11.13 3.31 37.53
C ALA A 623 -10.68 4.74 37.89
N HIS A 624 -11.59 5.59 38.37
CA HIS A 624 -11.35 7.02 38.54
C HIS A 624 -10.10 7.35 39.37
N CYS A 625 -9.87 6.66 40.50
CA CYS A 625 -8.70 6.94 41.35
C CYS A 625 -7.39 6.56 40.64
N MET A 626 -7.34 5.38 40.02
CA MET A 626 -6.17 4.91 39.29
C MET A 626 -5.85 5.84 38.12
N LEU A 627 -6.86 6.20 37.32
CA LEU A 627 -6.70 7.06 36.14
C LEU A 627 -6.22 8.46 36.54
N SER A 628 -6.81 9.05 37.58
CA SER A 628 -6.40 10.37 38.09
C SER A 628 -4.97 10.37 38.65
N LYS A 629 -4.52 9.26 39.25
CA LYS A 629 -3.19 9.18 39.88
C LYS A 629 -2.08 8.85 38.89
N LEU A 630 -2.30 7.89 38.01
CA LEU A 630 -1.26 7.34 37.13
C LEU A 630 -1.30 7.93 35.72
N ALA A 631 -2.46 8.43 35.30
CA ALA A 631 -2.69 8.93 33.95
C ALA A 631 -2.15 7.98 32.84
N PRO A 632 -2.47 6.66 32.85
CA PRO A 632 -2.05 5.75 31.78
C PRO A 632 -2.69 6.15 30.46
N ILE A 633 -2.11 5.75 29.33
CA ILE A 633 -2.83 5.84 28.05
C ILE A 633 -4.05 4.93 28.13
N ILE A 634 -5.18 5.37 27.59
CA ILE A 634 -6.38 4.54 27.46
C ILE A 634 -6.59 4.24 25.99
N LEU A 635 -6.72 2.97 25.63
CA LEU A 635 -7.21 2.54 24.31
C LEU A 635 -8.62 2.03 24.53
N PHE A 636 -9.60 2.56 23.81
CA PHE A 636 -10.99 2.18 24.03
C PHE A 636 -11.79 2.11 22.73
N GLU A 637 -12.82 1.27 22.73
CA GLU A 637 -13.74 1.10 21.60
C GLU A 637 -15.07 1.84 21.86
N LEU A 638 -15.59 2.54 20.85
CA LEU A 638 -16.93 3.10 20.82
C LEU A 638 -17.65 2.65 19.56
N CYS A 639 -18.55 1.67 19.71
CA CYS A 639 -19.44 1.23 18.64
C CYS A 639 -20.87 1.73 18.87
N LEU A 640 -21.45 2.42 17.87
CA LEU A 640 -22.83 2.94 17.94
C LEU A 640 -23.87 1.84 18.23
N THR A 641 -23.72 0.67 17.61
CA THR A 641 -24.63 -0.47 17.83
C THR A 641 -24.54 -1.01 19.24
N ASN A 642 -23.33 -1.05 19.82
CA ASN A 642 -23.12 -1.53 21.19
C ASN A 642 -23.72 -0.57 22.22
N LEU A 643 -23.51 0.73 22.04
CA LEU A 643 -24.03 1.75 22.94
C LEU A 643 -25.56 1.85 22.91
N ALA A 644 -26.22 1.50 21.80
CA ALA A 644 -27.67 1.62 21.63
C ALA A 644 -28.51 0.85 22.66
N VAL A 645 -27.96 -0.19 23.29
CA VAL A 645 -28.66 -0.97 24.34
C VAL A 645 -28.40 -0.45 25.75
N TYR A 646 -27.53 0.53 25.91
CA TYR A 646 -27.22 1.19 27.18
C TYR A 646 -27.97 2.52 27.32
N SER A 647 -28.09 2.98 28.57
CA SER A 647 -28.75 4.25 28.90
C SER A 647 -27.82 5.46 28.78
N HIS A 648 -26.59 5.26 28.30
CA HIS A 648 -25.60 6.29 28.11
C HIS A 648 -25.20 6.35 26.64
N SER A 649 -24.68 7.50 26.24
CA SER A 649 -24.24 7.81 24.89
C SER A 649 -22.71 7.81 24.79
N ALA A 650 -22.20 7.86 23.56
CA ALA A 650 -20.77 8.09 23.32
C ALA A 650 -20.28 9.42 23.92
N HIS A 651 -21.14 10.43 23.99
CA HIS A 651 -20.81 11.72 24.60
C HIS A 651 -20.62 11.59 26.12
N ASP A 652 -21.34 10.69 26.79
CA ASP A 652 -21.14 10.45 28.22
C ASP A 652 -19.77 9.80 28.47
N VAL A 653 -19.33 8.90 27.59
CA VAL A 653 -17.97 8.33 27.63
C VAL A 653 -16.91 9.41 27.40
N TYR A 654 -17.13 10.26 26.39
CA TYR A 654 -16.25 11.39 26.08
C TYR A 654 -16.10 12.32 27.29
N ASP A 655 -17.22 12.74 27.88
CA ASP A 655 -17.25 13.68 28.99
C ASP A 655 -16.56 13.10 30.23
N GLU A 656 -16.74 11.80 30.51
CA GLU A 656 -16.03 11.11 31.59
C GLU A 656 -14.51 11.13 31.36
N ILE A 657 -14.04 10.75 30.17
CA ILE A 657 -12.60 10.74 29.84
C ILE A 657 -12.00 12.15 29.96
N VAL A 658 -12.66 13.17 29.40
CA VAL A 658 -12.17 14.56 29.46
C VAL A 658 -12.16 15.08 30.90
N SER A 659 -13.16 14.71 31.71
CA SER A 659 -13.20 15.09 33.14
C SER A 659 -12.01 14.54 33.94
N LEU A 660 -11.43 13.42 33.51
CA LEU A 660 -10.23 12.81 34.08
C LEU A 660 -8.92 13.47 33.59
N GLY A 661 -8.99 14.54 32.79
CA GLY A 661 -7.81 15.27 32.30
C GLY A 661 -7.16 14.66 31.06
N TYR A 662 -7.96 14.01 30.20
CA TYR A 662 -7.51 13.40 28.96
C TYR A 662 -8.02 14.13 27.72
N GLN A 663 -7.25 14.01 26.63
CA GLN A 663 -7.68 14.33 25.27
C GLN A 663 -7.93 13.04 24.49
N ILE A 664 -9.00 13.00 23.71
CA ILE A 664 -9.33 11.85 22.85
C ILE A 664 -8.76 12.07 21.45
N LYS A 665 -8.17 11.02 20.88
CA LYS A 665 -7.53 10.99 19.58
C LYS A 665 -7.92 9.73 18.80
N THR A 666 -7.85 9.81 17.47
CA THR A 666 -7.83 8.61 16.62
C THR A 666 -6.57 7.79 16.87
N LEU A 667 -6.50 6.56 16.37
CA LEU A 667 -5.27 5.75 16.39
C LEU A 667 -4.09 6.44 15.68
N ALA A 668 -4.37 7.29 14.69
CA ALA A 668 -3.36 8.08 13.99
C ALA A 668 -2.91 9.33 14.78
N GLY A 669 -3.59 9.68 15.86
CA GLY A 669 -3.25 10.79 16.75
C GLY A 669 -3.98 12.11 16.47
N THR A 670 -4.93 12.11 15.54
CA THR A 670 -5.81 13.26 15.26
C THR A 670 -6.72 13.52 16.44
N GLU A 671 -6.79 14.77 16.91
CA GLU A 671 -7.67 15.15 18.01
C GLU A 671 -9.15 15.02 17.63
N VAL A 672 -9.91 14.41 18.54
CA VAL A 672 -11.36 14.21 18.43
C VAL A 672 -12.03 15.14 19.44
N THR A 673 -12.72 16.15 18.93
CA THR A 673 -13.52 17.06 19.75
C THR A 673 -14.90 16.47 20.00
N ARG A 674 -15.54 16.92 21.09
CA ARG A 674 -16.87 16.43 21.50
C ARG A 674 -17.90 16.50 20.38
N ASP A 675 -17.94 17.61 19.65
CA ASP A 675 -18.87 17.87 18.53
C ASP A 675 -18.61 16.99 17.31
N LYS A 676 -17.37 16.54 17.11
CA LYS A 676 -16.98 15.69 15.97
C LYS A 676 -17.06 14.21 16.27
N LEU A 677 -17.17 13.80 17.54
CA LEU A 677 -17.10 12.40 17.97
C LEU A 677 -17.99 11.46 17.13
N ALA A 678 -19.25 11.83 16.91
CA ALA A 678 -20.17 11.02 16.12
C ALA A 678 -19.67 10.78 14.69
N SER A 679 -19.13 11.81 14.03
CA SER A 679 -18.57 11.70 12.67
C SER A 679 -17.34 10.79 12.60
N TYR A 680 -16.53 10.75 13.67
CA TYR A 680 -15.42 9.81 13.74
C TYR A 680 -15.88 8.38 14.01
N MET A 681 -16.93 8.20 14.80
CA MET A 681 -17.51 6.87 15.09
C MET A 681 -18.17 6.23 13.87
N GLU A 682 -18.55 7.01 12.87
CA GLU A 682 -18.98 6.48 11.56
C GLU A 682 -17.80 5.90 10.75
N LEU A 683 -16.57 6.31 11.07
CA LEU A 683 -15.36 5.93 10.35
C LEU A 683 -14.50 4.90 11.09
N PHE A 684 -14.44 4.99 12.42
CA PHE A 684 -13.56 4.23 13.30
C PHE A 684 -14.30 3.85 14.58
N GLU A 685 -14.00 2.68 15.15
CA GLU A 685 -14.56 2.27 16.44
C GLU A 685 -13.51 2.46 17.56
N GLU A 686 -12.22 2.53 17.25
CA GLU A 686 -11.14 2.56 18.24
C GLU A 686 -10.48 3.94 18.41
N PHE A 687 -10.28 4.33 19.66
CA PHE A 687 -9.76 5.65 20.04
C PHE A 687 -8.70 5.54 21.14
N LEU A 688 -7.84 6.56 21.22
CA LEU A 688 -6.86 6.75 22.28
C LEU A 688 -7.26 7.92 23.17
N ALA A 689 -7.23 7.75 24.48
CA ALA A 689 -7.20 8.85 25.43
C ALA A 689 -5.76 9.07 25.91
N ILE A 690 -5.24 10.28 25.70
CA ILE A 690 -3.89 10.71 26.10
C ILE A 690 -3.99 11.77 27.19
N PRO A 691 -3.24 11.68 28.30
CA PRO A 691 -3.28 12.69 29.36
C PRO A 691 -2.87 14.08 28.86
N SER A 692 -3.61 15.14 29.22
CA SER A 692 -3.32 16.51 28.80
C SER A 692 -1.96 17.02 29.31
N SER A 693 -1.52 16.58 30.50
CA SER A 693 -0.21 16.97 31.08
C SER A 693 1.00 16.44 30.33
N ARG A 694 0.82 15.48 29.41
CA ARG A 694 1.90 15.00 28.52
C ARG A 694 2.28 16.01 27.43
N PHE A 695 1.49 17.07 27.23
CA PHE A 695 1.74 18.13 26.25
C PHE A 695 2.56 19.31 26.82
N ASP A 696 2.72 19.42 28.14
CA ASP A 696 3.47 20.50 28.80
C ASP A 696 4.99 20.27 28.88
N SER A 697 5.57 19.55 27.92
CA SER A 697 7.04 19.48 27.79
C SER A 697 7.50 19.45 26.33
N PRO A 698 7.47 20.59 25.62
CA PRO A 698 8.45 20.87 24.60
C PRO A 698 9.70 21.49 25.26
N ASN A 699 10.86 20.84 25.09
CA ASN A 699 12.20 21.41 25.29
C ASN A 699 12.59 21.93 26.69
N LYS A 700 12.94 21.03 27.60
CA LYS A 700 14.09 21.25 28.49
C LYS A 700 14.87 19.93 28.61
N GLN A 701 16.19 20.01 28.45
CA GLN A 701 17.21 18.94 28.43
C GLN A 701 17.42 18.35 27.02
N HIS A 702 18.50 18.61 26.28
CA HIS A 702 19.91 18.74 26.68
C HIS A 702 20.58 20.04 26.20
N GLN A 703 20.95 20.89 27.15
CA GLN A 703 22.19 21.67 27.11
C GLN A 703 23.02 21.19 28.30
N VAL A 704 24.07 20.41 28.01
CA VAL A 704 25.41 20.51 28.62
C VAL A 704 26.39 20.09 27.55
#